data_AF-A0A7W1ZRU2-F1
#
_entry.id   AF-A0A7W1ZRU2-F1
#
_cell.length_a   1.000
_cell.length_b   1.000
_cell.length_c   1.000
_cell.angle_alpha   90.00
_cell.angle_beta   90.00
_cell.angle_gamma   90.00
#
_symmetry.space_group_name_H-M   'P 1'
#
loop_
_entity.id
_entity.type
_entity.pdbx_description
1 polymer ?
#
loop_
_entity_poly.entity_id
_entity_poly.type
_entity_poly.pdbx_seq_one_letter_code
_entity_poly.pdbx_strand_id
1 'polypeptide(L)'
;MYPINRLLGLTCLLTLVVTQSLFAQTNPIAWEKLEQIPNRPLSANARVHLTNFKAFRMHVPAMRQTLRGAPLEVPGQRMDGGSEISLPMPDGTFARFRFVESPIMEPELAAKFPEIKTYAGVGIDDPSATIRFDLTPQGFHAQILSAKGAVYIDPQSDDDAEVHVSYYKRDYKRDADDFKCLVPDQPDGQKLAAQPTEANRSGTVLRTYRLACAATGEYTVNRGGTVSSALSAITTAINRVNQIYENEISVRLVLVANNDLIIYTDSGTDPYDNENEFAMLTQNQNNVNAVIGSANYDIGHVFGTGGGGVATLGSVCTSSIKARGVTGSPSPVGDPFYVDYVAHEMGHQFGANHTFNSEAGGCGGGNRNESTAYEPGSGATIMAYAGICSSDNLQFNSDPYFHFASFDEITAFLAGSGGGCAATTSTGNTVPTVSAGSNFTIPKSTPFTLTATGNDANGDSLTYCWEQRDLGAAETLSASDNGSSPLFRSFNPTSSPSRTFPKLSSILANTSSLGEKLPTLGRTMKFRVTARDNRTGGGGVNTSDMQVVVDGASGPFVVTSPNTAVSWSNVQTVTWNVAGTASSPVNCSMVNILLSTDGGNTFPIVLAANTPNDGSESVVFPSVSTSSARVKIQGVGNIFFDISNVNFSLSTYVGGTASVGVESLSLIGESCVPTNNAVDPGERVDVRLTLQNFGSVNATNITAILLADSGVVSPSPVQSFGTMAPGATFGRDYSFTANGACGGTLPVRFEIRTNNVVSSIYTNVFTLGGVASATQSRTNTTTIHVPTTSSGTGAGIASPYPSSISVSGISGTIEKVTVSLVGFSHSYPYDIDMLLVGPGGQSVVLMCAVGDEYSVNSLNLTLDDEAAASLPFSAPLTSGTFKPTAYEEAYLDPPAPGSGYGTTLSVFNNTSPTGNWSLYGRDWNSDDIGSISGGWRINITTKVPACCEGNSLPVISSISNQTINEDTVAGPIAFTVSDIETAAGSLIVTGSSSNTSLVPNQNVVIGGSGGNRNVTLTPLLNQFGSSTITISAFDGTDTTVETFLLTVNAVNDAPVLAPIADRIIHLGSTLVITNTATDVDTPSSSFSYSLLTFPTGAGISPTSGLLVWTPASNQLGAHSFSVRVSDNGTPNLSDTKDFSVSVLPAPSQTVSRSGNQLTLQWSTGAGNRYEIQMKTNLNQLSWLTITNVTAAGSTASFLETIGSEQRYYRILVLE
;
A
#
# COMPACT_ATOMS: atom_id res chain seq x y z
N MET A 1 21.30 -27.47 82.34
CA MET A 1 21.41 -26.14 82.99
C MET A 1 20.59 -25.18 82.13
N TYR A 2 19.55 -24.53 82.69
CA TYR A 2 18.75 -23.47 82.04
C TYR A 2 19.57 -22.16 81.95
N PRO A 3 19.14 -21.09 81.24
CA PRO A 3 18.58 -20.97 79.87
C PRO A 3 19.38 -19.91 79.04
N ILE A 4 18.96 -19.39 77.86
CA ILE A 4 18.02 -18.27 77.63
C ILE A 4 17.62 -18.16 76.13
N ASN A 5 16.38 -17.71 75.89
CA ASN A 5 15.72 -17.52 74.57
C ASN A 5 16.10 -16.23 73.82
N ARG A 6 15.91 -16.21 72.47
CA ARG A 6 14.81 -15.45 71.82
C ARG A 6 14.52 -15.88 70.36
N LEU A 7 13.26 -15.72 69.98
CA LEU A 7 12.51 -16.03 68.74
C LEU A 7 13.07 -15.29 67.50
N LEU A 8 12.83 -15.64 66.20
CA LEU A 8 11.98 -16.60 65.44
C LEU A 8 12.77 -16.98 64.13
N GLY A 9 12.38 -17.90 63.22
CA GLY A 9 11.27 -18.86 63.19
C GLY A 9 10.89 -19.34 61.76
N LEU A 10 10.69 -20.66 61.57
CA LEU A 10 10.23 -21.40 60.36
C LEU A 10 11.10 -21.34 59.08
N THR A 11 11.35 -22.41 58.29
CA THR A 11 11.36 -23.90 58.43
C THR A 11 12.08 -24.42 57.15
N CYS A 12 13.23 -25.10 57.19
CA CYS A 12 13.45 -26.53 57.46
C CYS A 12 13.10 -27.51 56.31
N LEU A 13 14.07 -27.92 55.48
CA LEU A 13 14.41 -29.34 55.17
C LEU A 13 15.60 -29.48 54.18
N LEU A 14 16.58 -30.34 54.53
CA LEU A 14 17.63 -31.00 53.72
C LEU A 14 18.32 -31.98 54.72
N THR A 15 18.84 -33.17 54.44
CA THR A 15 19.19 -33.95 53.23
C THR A 15 19.10 -35.45 53.56
N LEU A 16 18.85 -36.30 52.55
CA LEU A 16 19.42 -37.65 52.51
C LEU A 16 19.68 -38.07 51.06
N VAL A 17 20.82 -38.70 50.81
CA VAL A 17 21.30 -39.05 49.45
C VAL A 17 20.82 -40.46 49.08
N VAL A 18 20.18 -40.58 47.91
CA VAL A 18 20.02 -41.84 47.18
C VAL A 18 20.41 -41.61 45.72
N THR A 19 21.25 -42.48 45.19
CA THR A 19 21.64 -42.49 43.77
C THR A 19 20.49 -43.00 42.90
N GLN A 20 19.97 -42.15 42.02
CA GLN A 20 19.21 -42.59 40.84
C GLN A 20 19.89 -42.07 39.57
N SER A 21 20.01 -42.95 38.58
CA SER A 21 20.57 -42.65 37.27
C SER A 21 19.64 -41.69 36.53
N LEU A 22 20.18 -40.56 36.09
CA LEU A 22 19.52 -39.64 35.15
C LEU A 22 19.40 -40.34 33.78
N PHE A 23 18.26 -40.99 33.53
CA PHE A 23 17.82 -41.21 32.15
C PHE A 23 17.35 -39.87 31.61
N ALA A 24 18.13 -39.28 30.70
CA ALA A 24 17.65 -38.20 29.87
C ALA A 24 16.43 -38.68 29.10
N GLN A 25 15.31 -37.97 29.21
CA GLN A 25 14.07 -38.31 28.52
C GLN A 25 14.20 -37.90 27.05
N THR A 26 14.88 -38.73 26.27
CA THR A 26 14.93 -38.60 24.80
C THR A 26 13.53 -38.74 24.26
N ASN A 27 13.02 -37.74 23.53
CA ASN A 27 11.77 -37.87 22.80
C ASN A 27 11.87 -39.12 21.90
N PRO A 28 10.92 -40.07 21.99
CA PRO A 28 10.98 -41.28 21.17
C PRO A 28 10.84 -40.91 19.70
N ILE A 29 11.73 -41.45 18.87
CA ILE A 29 11.70 -41.24 17.42
C ILE A 29 10.39 -41.83 16.89
N ALA A 30 9.56 -41.02 16.23
CA ALA A 30 8.26 -41.46 15.70
C ALA A 30 8.38 -42.22 14.37
N TRP A 31 9.47 -42.02 13.62
CA TRP A 31 9.70 -42.54 12.27
C TRP A 31 11.06 -43.21 12.13
N GLU A 32 11.07 -44.48 11.75
CA GLU A 32 12.27 -45.23 11.34
C GLU A 32 12.30 -45.33 9.81
N LYS A 33 13.41 -44.96 9.16
CA LYS A 33 13.57 -45.10 7.70
C LYS A 33 13.88 -46.56 7.35
N LEU A 34 13.18 -47.10 6.34
CA LEU A 34 13.37 -48.46 5.87
C LEU A 34 14.17 -48.46 4.56
N GLU A 35 15.25 -49.24 4.49
CA GLU A 35 16.04 -49.44 3.26
C GLU A 35 15.23 -50.21 2.19
N GLN A 36 14.34 -51.10 2.62
CA GLN A 36 13.39 -51.83 1.78
C GLN A 36 12.07 -52.02 2.53
N ILE A 37 10.98 -52.11 1.77
CA ILE A 37 9.68 -52.57 2.28
C ILE A 37 9.84 -53.97 2.89
N PRO A 38 9.30 -54.24 4.10
CA PRO A 38 9.33 -55.58 4.68
C PRO A 38 8.62 -56.59 3.78
N ASN A 39 9.29 -57.68 3.46
CA ASN A 39 8.77 -58.71 2.55
C ASN A 39 7.70 -59.58 3.25
N ARG A 40 6.52 -59.00 3.47
CA ARG A 40 5.30 -59.66 3.96
C ARG A 40 4.39 -59.96 2.76
N PRO A 41 3.56 -61.02 2.81
CA PRO A 41 2.47 -61.16 1.86
C PRO A 41 1.50 -60.00 2.09
N LEU A 42 1.55 -59.00 1.20
CA LEU A 42 0.49 -58.01 1.08
C LEU A 42 -0.82 -58.75 0.77
N SER A 43 -1.93 -58.29 1.33
CA SER A 43 -3.25 -58.67 0.83
C SER A 43 -3.41 -58.22 -0.62
N ALA A 44 -4.45 -58.68 -1.30
CA ALA A 44 -4.72 -58.29 -2.69
C ALA A 44 -4.93 -56.77 -2.88
N ASN A 45 -5.08 -56.03 -1.78
CA ASN A 45 -5.34 -54.60 -1.71
C ASN A 45 -4.04 -53.82 -1.39
N ALA A 46 -3.06 -53.86 -2.30
CA ALA A 46 -1.92 -52.95 -2.21
C ALA A 46 -2.40 -51.51 -2.49
N ARG A 47 -2.27 -50.59 -1.52
CA ARG A 47 -2.92 -49.26 -1.59
C ARG A 47 -2.30 -48.30 -2.60
N VAL A 48 -1.06 -48.52 -3.05
CA VAL A 48 -0.26 -47.50 -3.73
C VAL A 48 0.66 -48.11 -4.80
N HIS A 49 0.31 -47.92 -6.08
CA HIS A 49 1.17 -48.27 -7.21
C HIS A 49 2.09 -47.09 -7.54
N LEU A 50 3.35 -47.13 -7.08
CA LEU A 50 4.28 -46.00 -7.13
C LEU A 50 5.46 -46.24 -8.09
N THR A 51 5.92 -45.20 -8.79
CA THR A 51 7.21 -45.21 -9.52
C THR A 51 8.39 -44.93 -8.62
N ASN A 52 8.28 -43.94 -7.73
CA ASN A 52 9.33 -43.55 -6.80
C ASN A 52 8.72 -43.17 -5.44
N PHE A 53 9.37 -43.62 -4.36
CA PHE A 53 8.96 -43.33 -2.98
C PHE A 53 10.10 -43.64 -2.01
N LYS A 54 9.88 -43.32 -0.72
CA LYS A 54 10.69 -43.79 0.41
C LYS A 54 9.79 -44.45 1.45
N ALA A 55 10.23 -45.57 2.01
CA ALA A 55 9.48 -46.34 2.99
C ALA A 55 9.95 -46.03 4.42
N PHE A 56 8.99 -45.98 5.36
CA PHE A 56 9.23 -45.68 6.77
C PHE A 56 8.34 -46.55 7.65
N ARG A 57 8.81 -46.89 8.86
CA ARG A 57 8.00 -47.47 9.93
C ARG A 57 7.60 -46.36 10.90
N MET A 58 6.31 -46.23 11.17
CA MET A 58 5.78 -45.36 12.20
C MET A 58 5.68 -46.11 13.52
N HIS A 59 6.27 -45.58 14.58
CA HIS A 59 6.10 -46.10 15.94
C HIS A 59 4.81 -45.54 16.55
N VAL A 60 3.69 -46.23 16.37
CA VAL A 60 2.33 -45.79 16.77
C VAL A 60 2.26 -45.22 18.21
N PRO A 61 2.88 -45.83 19.26
CA PRO A 61 2.84 -45.27 20.61
C PRO A 61 3.58 -43.93 20.73
N ALA A 62 4.70 -43.76 20.02
CA ALA A 62 5.46 -42.51 19.99
C ALA A 62 4.69 -41.43 19.22
N MET A 63 4.13 -41.75 18.06
CA MET A 63 3.28 -40.83 17.30
C MET A 63 2.07 -40.37 18.12
N ARG A 64 1.35 -41.29 18.76
CA ARG A 64 0.25 -40.95 19.68
C ARG A 64 0.69 -40.08 20.85
N GLN A 65 1.96 -40.13 21.26
CA GLN A 65 2.48 -39.24 22.29
C GLN A 65 2.88 -37.86 21.75
N THR A 66 3.38 -37.75 20.52
CA THR A 66 3.59 -36.46 19.82
C THR A 66 2.28 -35.70 19.61
N LEU A 67 1.19 -36.41 19.27
CA LEU A 67 -0.12 -35.81 19.03
C LEU A 67 -0.90 -35.50 20.33
N ARG A 68 -0.53 -36.10 21.47
CA ARG A 68 -1.19 -35.86 22.76
C ARG A 68 -0.92 -34.43 23.24
N GLY A 69 -1.99 -33.68 23.47
CA GLY A 69 -1.91 -32.31 23.97
C GLY A 69 -1.65 -31.26 22.88
N ALA A 70 -1.79 -31.62 21.60
CA ALA A 70 -1.97 -30.62 20.56
C ALA A 70 -3.17 -29.71 20.94
N PRO A 71 -3.03 -28.38 20.86
CA PRO A 71 -4.14 -27.48 21.13
C PRO A 71 -5.22 -27.67 20.06
N LEU A 72 -6.48 -27.47 20.45
CA LEU A 72 -7.59 -27.39 19.51
C LEU A 72 -7.43 -26.14 18.64
N GLU A 73 -7.74 -26.27 17.35
CA GLU A 73 -7.82 -25.14 16.43
C GLU A 73 -8.78 -24.06 16.96
N VAL A 74 -8.30 -22.82 17.02
CA VAL A 74 -9.13 -21.66 17.35
C VAL A 74 -9.43 -20.93 16.04
N PRO A 75 -10.71 -20.88 15.59
CA PRO A 75 -11.07 -20.21 14.35
C PRO A 75 -10.58 -18.76 14.31
N GLY A 76 -9.96 -18.39 13.19
CA GLY A 76 -9.45 -17.04 12.95
C GLY A 76 -8.10 -16.70 13.62
N GLN A 77 -7.45 -17.65 14.30
CA GLN A 77 -6.11 -17.43 14.88
C GLN A 77 -5.01 -18.14 14.08
N ARG A 78 -3.83 -17.51 13.97
CA ARG A 78 -2.62 -18.16 13.47
C ARG A 78 -2.23 -19.32 14.41
N MET A 79 -1.67 -20.38 13.84
CA MET A 79 -1.25 -21.58 14.56
C MET A 79 0.05 -21.42 15.37
N ASP A 80 0.41 -20.20 15.78
CA ASP A 80 1.71 -19.87 16.39
C ASP A 80 1.98 -20.59 17.73
N GLY A 81 0.92 -20.96 18.45
CA GLY A 81 0.96 -21.77 19.67
C GLY A 81 0.80 -23.29 19.46
N GLY A 82 0.80 -23.77 18.21
CA GLY A 82 0.62 -25.18 17.88
C GLY A 82 1.80 -26.08 18.29
N SER A 83 1.55 -27.39 18.36
CA SER A 83 2.59 -28.41 18.57
C SER A 83 3.48 -28.56 17.33
N GLU A 84 4.69 -29.11 17.48
CA GLU A 84 5.59 -29.35 16.34
C GLU A 84 5.70 -30.86 16.00
N ILE A 85 5.68 -31.19 14.72
CA ILE A 85 5.86 -32.55 14.18
C ILE A 85 6.92 -32.55 13.07
N SER A 86 7.70 -33.63 12.99
CA SER A 86 8.69 -33.87 11.93
C SER A 86 8.24 -35.05 11.09
N LEU A 87 8.12 -34.86 9.78
CA LEU A 87 7.52 -35.81 8.84
C LEU A 87 8.46 -36.20 7.69
N PRO A 88 8.45 -37.47 7.27
CA PRO A 88 9.34 -37.98 6.23
C PRO A 88 8.97 -37.49 4.82
N MET A 89 9.97 -37.01 4.07
CA MET A 89 9.81 -36.48 2.71
C MET A 89 10.24 -37.49 1.63
N PRO A 90 9.78 -37.38 0.37
CA PRO A 90 10.05 -38.37 -0.68
C PRO A 90 11.51 -38.45 -1.15
N ASP A 91 12.33 -37.44 -0.84
CA ASP A 91 13.78 -37.48 -1.05
C ASP A 91 14.52 -38.27 0.04
N GLY A 92 13.84 -38.60 1.14
CA GLY A 92 14.39 -39.29 2.31
C GLY A 92 14.90 -38.35 3.40
N THR A 93 14.63 -37.05 3.30
CA THR A 93 14.80 -36.06 4.38
C THR A 93 13.56 -35.99 5.29
N PHE A 94 13.54 -35.03 6.22
CA PHE A 94 12.39 -34.73 7.07
C PHE A 94 12.09 -33.23 7.03
N ALA A 95 10.80 -32.86 7.07
CA ALA A 95 10.34 -31.48 7.17
C ALA A 95 9.50 -31.28 8.44
N ARG A 96 9.65 -30.12 9.08
CA ARG A 96 8.95 -29.75 10.31
C ARG A 96 7.71 -28.90 10.03
N PHE A 97 6.64 -29.17 10.77
CA PHE A 97 5.37 -28.46 10.71
C PHE A 97 4.92 -28.08 12.11
N ARG A 98 4.26 -26.91 12.23
CA ARG A 98 3.49 -26.53 13.42
C ARG A 98 2.01 -26.86 13.17
N PHE A 99 1.36 -27.51 14.12
CA PHE A 99 0.03 -28.09 13.92
C PHE A 99 -0.89 -27.96 15.14
N VAL A 100 -2.19 -28.07 14.88
CA VAL A 100 -3.29 -28.06 15.86
C VAL A 100 -4.22 -29.23 15.59
N GLU A 101 -4.99 -29.68 16.60
CA GLU A 101 -6.10 -30.60 16.36
C GLU A 101 -7.21 -29.84 15.64
N SER A 102 -7.62 -30.29 14.45
CA SER A 102 -8.63 -29.66 13.59
C SER A 102 -9.70 -30.69 13.26
N PRO A 103 -10.67 -30.93 14.16
CA PRO A 103 -11.68 -31.98 14.00
C PRO A 103 -12.60 -31.73 12.81
N ILE A 104 -12.83 -32.76 12.00
CA ILE A 104 -13.79 -32.74 10.88
C ILE A 104 -15.02 -33.62 11.14
N MET A 105 -15.29 -33.93 12.41
CA MET A 105 -16.49 -34.63 12.88
C MET A 105 -17.17 -33.76 13.94
N GLU A 106 -18.51 -33.69 13.93
CA GLU A 106 -19.26 -33.08 15.04
C GLU A 106 -18.96 -33.81 16.38
N PRO A 107 -19.01 -33.13 17.53
CA PRO A 107 -18.53 -33.66 18.82
C PRO A 107 -19.12 -35.01 19.21
N GLU A 108 -20.39 -35.26 18.89
CA GLU A 108 -21.10 -36.50 19.15
C GLU A 108 -20.55 -37.68 18.34
N LEU A 109 -20.18 -37.47 17.07
CA LEU A 109 -19.57 -38.50 16.23
C LEU A 109 -18.11 -38.76 16.68
N ALA A 110 -17.36 -37.69 16.95
CA ALA A 110 -16.01 -37.78 17.49
C ALA A 110 -15.95 -38.50 18.85
N ALA A 111 -17.00 -38.39 19.67
CA ALA A 111 -17.12 -39.11 20.94
C ALA A 111 -17.42 -40.62 20.77
N LYS A 112 -18.05 -41.03 19.66
CA LYS A 112 -18.27 -42.45 19.32
C LYS A 112 -16.99 -43.12 18.80
N PHE A 113 -16.17 -42.38 18.04
CA PHE A 113 -14.94 -42.87 17.40
C PHE A 113 -13.71 -42.04 17.81
N PRO A 114 -13.35 -41.98 19.11
CA PRO A 114 -12.27 -41.14 19.63
C PRO A 114 -10.87 -41.52 19.11
N GLU A 115 -10.74 -42.68 18.47
CA GLU A 115 -9.53 -43.17 17.81
C GLU A 115 -9.28 -42.58 16.41
N ILE A 116 -10.25 -41.86 15.85
CA ILE A 116 -10.15 -41.13 14.58
C ILE A 116 -9.88 -39.65 14.88
N LYS A 117 -8.71 -39.13 14.48
CA LYS A 117 -8.27 -37.76 14.79
C LYS A 117 -7.64 -37.06 13.57
N THR A 118 -8.03 -35.81 13.35
CA THR A 118 -7.59 -34.96 12.23
C THR A 118 -6.89 -33.69 12.73
N TYR A 119 -5.90 -33.24 11.96
CA TYR A 119 -5.01 -32.14 12.31
C TYR A 119 -4.74 -31.27 11.09
N ALA A 120 -4.46 -29.98 11.33
CA ALA A 120 -4.07 -29.01 10.32
C ALA A 120 -2.80 -28.28 10.78
N GLY A 121 -1.97 -27.83 9.84
CA GLY A 121 -0.70 -27.19 10.15
C GLY A 121 -0.03 -26.45 9.00
N VAL A 122 1.05 -25.75 9.35
CA VAL A 122 1.88 -24.91 8.48
C VAL A 122 3.35 -25.33 8.58
N GLY A 123 4.09 -25.24 7.48
CA GLY A 123 5.50 -25.58 7.39
C GLY A 123 6.39 -24.60 8.16
N ILE A 124 7.36 -25.14 8.90
CA ILE A 124 8.41 -24.36 9.59
C ILE A 124 9.64 -24.23 8.69
N ASP A 125 10.00 -25.31 7.99
CA ASP A 125 11.16 -25.33 7.07
C ASP A 125 10.80 -24.86 5.64
N ASP A 126 9.51 -24.80 5.33
CA ASP A 126 8.96 -24.25 4.08
C ASP A 126 7.70 -23.43 4.39
N PRO A 127 7.80 -22.08 4.46
CA PRO A 127 6.66 -21.21 4.77
C PRO A 127 5.53 -21.22 3.73
N SER A 128 5.74 -21.80 2.54
CA SER A 128 4.67 -22.00 1.55
C SER A 128 3.89 -23.29 1.75
N ALA A 129 4.33 -24.16 2.68
CA ALA A 129 3.74 -25.48 2.86
C ALA A 129 2.59 -25.47 3.87
N THR A 130 1.45 -26.01 3.46
CA THR A 130 0.35 -26.40 4.36
C THR A 130 0.29 -27.91 4.50
N ILE A 131 -0.27 -28.39 5.60
CA ILE A 131 -0.53 -29.80 5.84
C ILE A 131 -1.90 -30.02 6.48
N ARG A 132 -2.65 -31.00 5.98
CA ARG A 132 -3.65 -31.72 6.77
C ARG A 132 -3.24 -33.18 6.89
N PHE A 133 -3.43 -33.74 8.07
CA PHE A 133 -3.07 -35.13 8.36
C PHE A 133 -4.02 -35.75 9.37
N ASP A 134 -4.07 -37.07 9.40
CA ASP A 134 -4.94 -37.83 10.28
C ASP A 134 -4.24 -39.07 10.83
N LEU A 135 -4.69 -39.49 12.01
CA LEU A 135 -4.36 -40.78 12.59
C LEU A 135 -5.68 -41.50 12.88
N THR A 136 -5.87 -42.64 12.22
CA THR A 136 -7.08 -43.47 12.30
C THR A 136 -6.69 -44.93 12.60
N PRO A 137 -7.65 -45.84 12.85
CA PRO A 137 -7.42 -47.28 12.86
C PRO A 137 -6.70 -47.83 11.61
N GLN A 138 -6.82 -47.16 10.46
CA GLN A 138 -6.17 -47.56 9.20
C GLN A 138 -4.74 -47.02 9.03
N GLY A 139 -4.21 -46.23 9.99
CA GLY A 139 -2.85 -45.70 9.95
C GLY A 139 -2.78 -44.17 9.98
N PHE A 140 -1.60 -43.64 9.63
CA PHE A 140 -1.36 -42.21 9.52
C PHE A 140 -1.38 -41.80 8.04
N HIS A 141 -2.16 -40.79 7.71
CA HIS A 141 -2.21 -40.22 6.36
C HIS A 141 -1.87 -38.72 6.43
N ALA A 142 -1.14 -38.21 5.45
CA ALA A 142 -0.87 -36.78 5.33
C ALA A 142 -0.86 -36.32 3.87
N GLN A 143 -1.39 -35.11 3.65
CA GLN A 143 -1.24 -34.35 2.41
C GLN A 143 -0.47 -33.05 2.72
N ILE A 144 0.62 -32.80 1.99
CA ILE A 144 1.43 -31.59 2.11
C ILE A 144 1.34 -30.87 0.76
N LEU A 145 0.82 -29.65 0.77
CA LEU A 145 0.70 -28.79 -0.42
C LEU A 145 1.67 -27.61 -0.27
N SER A 146 2.50 -27.35 -1.28
CA SER A 146 3.57 -26.34 -1.23
C SER A 146 3.94 -25.84 -2.62
N ALA A 147 4.76 -24.78 -2.70
CA ALA A 147 5.36 -24.31 -3.95
C ALA A 147 6.24 -25.35 -4.68
N LYS A 148 6.60 -26.47 -4.02
CA LYS A 148 7.36 -27.60 -4.59
C LYS A 148 6.46 -28.71 -5.16
N GLY A 149 5.14 -28.54 -5.07
CA GLY A 149 4.12 -29.52 -5.44
C GLY A 149 3.59 -30.34 -4.25
N ALA A 150 2.69 -31.27 -4.54
CA ALA A 150 2.01 -32.10 -3.55
C ALA A 150 2.81 -33.36 -3.16
N VAL A 151 2.86 -33.61 -1.86
CA VAL A 151 3.49 -34.78 -1.22
C VAL A 151 2.47 -35.51 -0.35
N TYR A 152 2.53 -36.84 -0.36
CA TYR A 152 1.69 -37.71 0.45
C TYR A 152 2.52 -38.65 1.31
N ILE A 153 2.00 -38.96 2.49
CA ILE A 153 2.52 -40.01 3.38
C ILE A 153 1.33 -40.92 3.68
N ASP A 154 1.37 -42.16 3.21
CA ASP A 154 0.26 -43.11 3.33
C ASP A 154 0.71 -44.51 3.79
N PRO A 155 -0.14 -45.27 4.50
CA PRO A 155 0.09 -46.69 4.79
C PRO A 155 0.17 -47.50 3.49
N GLN A 156 1.10 -48.45 3.43
CA GLN A 156 1.35 -49.24 2.22
C GLN A 156 0.18 -50.19 1.84
N SER A 157 -0.61 -50.62 2.83
CA SER A 157 -1.74 -51.54 2.68
C SER A 157 -2.73 -51.34 3.83
N ASP A 158 -4.00 -51.70 3.63
CA ASP A 158 -5.04 -51.61 4.67
C ASP A 158 -4.70 -52.38 5.96
N ASP A 159 -3.92 -53.46 5.86
CA ASP A 159 -3.60 -54.37 6.97
C ASP A 159 -2.31 -54.01 7.75
N ASP A 160 -1.54 -52.98 7.36
CA ASP A 160 -0.27 -52.60 8.02
C ASP A 160 -0.20 -51.10 8.29
N ALA A 161 -0.76 -50.71 9.44
CA ALA A 161 -0.76 -49.34 9.96
C ALA A 161 0.60 -48.87 10.53
N GLU A 162 1.68 -49.64 10.38
CA GLU A 162 3.05 -49.20 10.74
C GLU A 162 3.87 -48.81 9.51
N VAL A 163 3.77 -49.53 8.39
CA VAL A 163 4.61 -49.29 7.21
C VAL A 163 3.97 -48.27 6.26
N HIS A 164 4.65 -47.13 6.10
CA HIS A 164 4.19 -46.00 5.28
C HIS A 164 5.15 -45.72 4.13
N VAL A 165 4.63 -45.11 3.07
CA VAL A 165 5.37 -44.61 1.91
C VAL A 165 5.19 -43.11 1.78
N SER A 166 6.30 -42.38 1.60
CA SER A 166 6.34 -40.95 1.30
C SER A 166 6.67 -40.75 -0.18
N TYR A 167 5.80 -40.04 -0.92
CA TYR A 167 5.88 -39.90 -2.38
C TYR A 167 5.30 -38.56 -2.88
N TYR A 168 5.67 -38.15 -4.10
CA TYR A 168 5.05 -37.00 -4.78
C TYR A 168 3.82 -37.45 -5.59
N LYS A 169 2.77 -36.64 -5.73
CA LYS A 169 1.58 -36.94 -6.57
C LYS A 169 1.93 -37.51 -7.96
N ARG A 170 2.92 -36.90 -8.63
CA ARG A 170 3.40 -37.29 -9.97
C ARG A 170 4.00 -38.70 -10.07
N ASP A 171 4.37 -39.30 -8.94
CA ASP A 171 4.94 -40.65 -8.85
C ASP A 171 3.88 -41.73 -8.57
N TYR A 172 2.60 -41.34 -8.43
CA TYR A 172 1.47 -42.27 -8.34
C TYR A 172 1.06 -42.73 -9.74
N LYS A 173 1.11 -44.05 -9.98
CA LYS A 173 0.50 -44.68 -11.14
C LYS A 173 -0.95 -45.04 -10.83
N ARG A 174 -1.85 -44.42 -11.58
CA ARG A 174 -3.23 -44.89 -11.70
C ARG A 174 -3.21 -46.27 -12.35
N ASP A 175 -3.98 -47.20 -11.81
CA ASP A 175 -4.30 -48.43 -12.53
C ASP A 175 -5.22 -48.12 -13.73
N ALA A 176 -5.43 -49.09 -14.62
CA ALA A 176 -6.22 -48.89 -15.83
C ALA A 176 -7.73 -48.90 -15.52
N ASP A 177 -8.18 -47.96 -14.70
CA ASP A 177 -9.57 -47.79 -14.28
C ASP A 177 -10.36 -46.97 -15.31
N ASP A 178 -11.51 -47.51 -15.70
CA ASP A 178 -12.40 -47.00 -16.76
C ASP A 178 -13.29 -45.83 -16.27
N PHE A 179 -12.72 -44.94 -15.44
CA PHE A 179 -13.44 -43.84 -14.78
C PHE A 179 -14.10 -42.91 -15.78
N LYS A 180 -15.39 -42.69 -15.54
CA LYS A 180 -16.23 -41.73 -16.23
C LYS A 180 -16.87 -40.84 -15.16
N CYS A 181 -16.48 -39.57 -15.10
CA CYS A 181 -17.38 -38.56 -14.56
C CYS A 181 -18.46 -38.33 -15.63
N LEU A 182 -19.71 -38.25 -15.16
CA LEU A 182 -20.89 -37.95 -15.96
C LEU A 182 -21.69 -36.87 -15.24
N VAL A 183 -22.43 -36.04 -16.00
CA VAL A 183 -23.32 -35.02 -15.44
C VAL A 183 -24.76 -35.35 -15.85
N PRO A 184 -25.76 -35.24 -14.96
CA PRO A 184 -27.16 -35.45 -15.35
C PRO A 184 -27.63 -34.39 -16.33
N ASP A 185 -28.51 -34.76 -17.27
CA ASP A 185 -29.27 -33.80 -18.08
C ASP A 185 -29.93 -32.77 -17.16
N GLN A 186 -29.60 -31.49 -17.35
CA GLN A 186 -30.00 -30.44 -16.39
C GLN A 186 -31.53 -30.34 -16.27
N PRO A 187 -32.10 -30.52 -15.06
CA PRO A 187 -33.50 -30.17 -14.81
C PRO A 187 -33.64 -28.64 -14.78
N ASP A 188 -34.28 -28.09 -15.80
CA ASP A 188 -34.74 -26.70 -15.97
C ASP A 188 -33.99 -25.58 -15.21
N GLY A 189 -33.15 -24.84 -15.95
CA GLY A 189 -33.18 -23.38 -15.86
C GLY A 189 -32.08 -22.66 -15.05
N GLN A 190 -31.21 -23.36 -14.32
CA GLN A 190 -30.02 -22.73 -13.70
C GLN A 190 -28.73 -23.03 -14.46
N LYS A 191 -28.64 -22.47 -15.68
CA LYS A 191 -27.34 -21.95 -16.12
C LYS A 191 -26.99 -20.79 -15.19
N LEU A 192 -25.90 -20.90 -14.42
CA LEU A 192 -25.32 -19.70 -13.81
C LEU A 192 -25.07 -18.69 -14.95
N ALA A 193 -25.44 -17.43 -14.70
CA ALA A 193 -25.38 -16.39 -15.71
C ALA A 193 -23.92 -16.19 -16.18
N ALA A 194 -23.78 -15.63 -17.39
CA ALA A 194 -22.50 -15.55 -18.10
C ALA A 194 -21.34 -15.05 -17.22
N GLN A 195 -20.23 -15.80 -17.28
CA GLN A 195 -18.84 -15.38 -17.01
C GLN A 195 -18.68 -14.15 -16.09
N PRO A 196 -18.34 -14.33 -14.80
CA PRO A 196 -18.13 -13.19 -13.91
C PRO A 196 -17.09 -12.22 -14.50
N THR A 197 -17.44 -10.94 -14.46
CA THR A 197 -16.69 -9.83 -15.05
C THR A 197 -15.60 -9.30 -14.13
N GLU A 198 -15.66 -9.64 -12.84
CA GLU A 198 -14.69 -9.27 -11.80
C GLU A 198 -13.71 -10.41 -11.46
N ALA A 199 -12.58 -10.04 -10.84
CA ALA A 199 -11.66 -10.97 -10.21
C ALA A 199 -12.22 -11.44 -8.86
N ASN A 200 -12.81 -12.64 -8.81
CA ASN A 200 -13.30 -13.22 -7.57
C ASN A 200 -12.18 -13.34 -6.52
N ARG A 201 -12.57 -13.27 -5.23
CA ARG A 201 -11.67 -13.34 -4.08
C ARG A 201 -12.22 -14.26 -3.00
N SER A 202 -11.34 -15.01 -2.35
CA SER A 202 -11.62 -15.81 -1.16
C SER A 202 -10.63 -15.46 -0.05
N GLY A 203 -10.88 -15.89 1.20
CA GLY A 203 -9.91 -15.77 2.29
C GLY A 203 -10.39 -15.15 3.59
N THR A 204 -11.33 -14.20 3.59
CA THR A 204 -11.72 -13.46 4.81
C THR A 204 -12.69 -14.22 5.71
N VAL A 205 -13.42 -15.19 5.15
CA VAL A 205 -14.49 -15.95 5.81
C VAL A 205 -14.37 -17.43 5.45
N LEU A 206 -14.16 -18.27 6.46
CA LEU A 206 -14.28 -19.71 6.37
C LEU A 206 -15.76 -20.09 6.42
N ARG A 207 -16.24 -20.82 5.40
CA ARG A 207 -17.60 -21.38 5.36
C ARG A 207 -17.54 -22.86 5.74
N THR A 208 -18.14 -23.21 6.87
CA THR A 208 -18.21 -24.59 7.37
C THR A 208 -19.58 -25.20 7.05
N TYR A 209 -19.59 -26.32 6.34
CA TYR A 209 -20.78 -27.06 5.93
C TYR A 209 -20.86 -28.41 6.65
N ARG A 210 -22.05 -28.77 7.12
CA ARG A 210 -22.32 -30.10 7.67
C ARG A 210 -22.48 -31.10 6.53
N LEU A 211 -21.57 -32.07 6.45
CA LEU A 211 -21.54 -33.13 5.45
C LEU A 211 -22.19 -34.40 6.00
N ALA A 212 -23.17 -34.92 5.26
CA ALA A 212 -23.67 -36.28 5.41
C ALA A 212 -23.08 -37.17 4.31
N CYS A 213 -21.99 -37.87 4.63
CA CYS A 213 -21.29 -38.77 3.71
C CYS A 213 -21.68 -40.23 3.98
N ALA A 214 -22.54 -40.76 3.13
CA ALA A 214 -22.96 -42.15 3.19
C ALA A 214 -21.92 -43.09 2.53
N ALA A 215 -22.01 -44.38 2.85
CA ALA A 215 -21.22 -45.42 2.19
C ALA A 215 -22.06 -46.67 1.93
N THR A 216 -22.00 -47.22 0.72
CA THR A 216 -22.67 -48.49 0.39
C THR A 216 -22.04 -49.66 1.16
N GLY A 217 -22.74 -50.79 1.19
CA GLY A 217 -22.26 -52.04 1.75
C GLY A 217 -20.99 -52.52 1.07
N GLU A 218 -20.89 -52.40 -0.25
CA GLU A 218 -19.70 -52.79 -1.02
C GLU A 218 -18.49 -51.91 -0.69
N TYR A 219 -18.68 -50.58 -0.62
CA TYR A 219 -17.62 -49.66 -0.19
C TYR A 219 -17.15 -50.02 1.22
N THR A 220 -18.07 -50.21 2.16
CA THR A 220 -17.72 -50.55 3.54
C THR A 220 -16.99 -51.90 3.63
N VAL A 221 -17.45 -52.93 2.92
CA VAL A 221 -16.75 -54.23 2.80
C VAL A 221 -15.34 -54.06 2.24
N ASN A 222 -15.19 -53.29 1.16
CA ASN A 222 -13.90 -52.96 0.56
C ASN A 222 -12.96 -52.22 1.55
N ARG A 223 -13.52 -51.38 2.45
CA ARG A 223 -12.81 -50.70 3.55
C ARG A 223 -12.63 -51.54 4.82
N GLY A 224 -12.84 -52.86 4.79
CA GLY A 224 -12.66 -53.76 5.95
C GLY A 224 -13.95 -54.14 6.70
N GLY A 225 -15.12 -53.82 6.16
CA GLY A 225 -16.42 -54.37 6.59
C GLY A 225 -17.02 -53.78 7.87
N THR A 226 -16.49 -52.68 8.41
CA THR A 226 -17.00 -52.08 9.66
C THR A 226 -17.29 -50.59 9.50
N VAL A 227 -18.21 -50.07 10.31
CA VAL A 227 -18.50 -48.63 10.35
C VAL A 227 -17.27 -47.81 10.71
N SER A 228 -16.45 -48.23 11.69
CA SER A 228 -15.21 -47.52 12.07
C SER A 228 -14.18 -47.51 10.94
N SER A 229 -14.02 -48.60 10.19
CA SER A 229 -13.04 -48.67 9.10
C SER A 229 -13.48 -47.91 7.84
N ALA A 230 -14.78 -47.93 7.50
CA ALA A 230 -15.33 -47.05 6.46
C ALA A 230 -15.29 -45.56 6.86
N LEU A 231 -15.66 -45.23 8.10
CA LEU A 231 -15.58 -43.85 8.62
C LEU A 231 -14.14 -43.34 8.66
N SER A 232 -13.15 -44.21 8.92
CA SER A 232 -11.73 -43.86 8.84
C SER A 232 -11.35 -43.41 7.43
N ALA A 233 -11.73 -44.18 6.40
CA ALA A 233 -11.45 -43.85 5.01
C ALA A 233 -12.20 -42.60 4.53
N ILE A 234 -13.47 -42.43 4.92
CA ILE A 234 -14.24 -41.20 4.70
C ILE A 234 -13.53 -40.00 5.34
N THR A 235 -13.09 -40.13 6.59
CA THR A 235 -12.38 -39.06 7.30
C THR A 235 -11.10 -38.67 6.56
N THR A 236 -10.25 -39.62 6.17
CA THR A 236 -9.03 -39.33 5.38
C THR A 236 -9.36 -38.64 4.05
N ALA A 237 -10.41 -39.08 3.34
CA ALA A 237 -10.85 -38.46 2.09
C ALA A 237 -11.25 -36.98 2.31
N ILE A 238 -12.16 -36.72 3.26
CA ILE A 238 -12.66 -35.37 3.54
C ILE A 238 -11.58 -34.48 4.16
N ASN A 239 -10.61 -35.03 4.89
CA ASN A 239 -9.48 -34.26 5.42
C ASN A 239 -8.56 -33.72 4.30
N ARG A 240 -8.39 -34.47 3.19
CA ARG A 240 -7.70 -33.99 1.97
C ARG A 240 -8.53 -32.97 1.20
N VAL A 241 -9.82 -33.26 0.97
CA VAL A 241 -10.75 -32.31 0.32
C VAL A 241 -10.74 -30.97 1.05
N ASN A 242 -10.84 -30.99 2.39
CA ASN A 242 -10.77 -29.79 3.23
C ASN A 242 -9.46 -29.02 3.08
N GLN A 243 -8.30 -29.66 2.88
CA GLN A 243 -7.05 -28.91 2.69
C GLN A 243 -7.09 -28.08 1.41
N ILE A 244 -7.55 -28.69 0.33
CA ILE A 244 -7.71 -28.03 -0.97
C ILE A 244 -8.77 -26.92 -0.83
N TYR A 245 -9.92 -27.23 -0.26
CA TYR A 245 -11.07 -26.32 -0.21
C TYR A 245 -10.84 -25.15 0.76
N GLU A 246 -10.12 -25.35 1.86
CA GLU A 246 -9.70 -24.27 2.76
C GLU A 246 -8.69 -23.34 2.10
N ASN A 247 -7.73 -23.89 1.34
CA ASN A 247 -6.68 -23.12 0.68
C ASN A 247 -7.19 -22.33 -0.55
N GLU A 248 -8.09 -22.91 -1.34
CA GLU A 248 -8.56 -22.32 -2.61
C GLU A 248 -9.79 -21.43 -2.43
N ILE A 249 -10.79 -21.88 -1.67
CA ILE A 249 -12.14 -21.27 -1.65
C ILE A 249 -12.65 -20.97 -0.22
N SER A 250 -11.82 -21.16 0.81
CA SER A 250 -12.19 -21.00 2.22
C SER A 250 -13.45 -21.79 2.62
N VAL A 251 -13.53 -23.06 2.19
CA VAL A 251 -14.63 -23.98 2.53
C VAL A 251 -14.11 -25.16 3.37
N ARG A 252 -14.86 -25.53 4.40
CA ARG A 252 -14.61 -26.71 5.26
C ARG A 252 -15.86 -27.59 5.36
N LEU A 253 -15.67 -28.89 5.29
CA LEU A 253 -16.70 -29.92 5.46
C LEU A 253 -16.52 -30.61 6.82
N VAL A 254 -17.61 -30.77 7.57
CA VAL A 254 -17.62 -31.45 8.89
C VAL A 254 -18.70 -32.54 8.90
N LEU A 255 -18.32 -33.77 9.21
CA LEU A 255 -19.22 -34.92 9.25
C LEU A 255 -20.23 -34.81 10.40
N VAL A 256 -21.52 -34.99 10.09
CA VAL A 256 -22.65 -34.85 11.03
C VAL A 256 -22.59 -35.86 12.19
N ALA A 257 -23.14 -35.47 13.35
CA ALA A 257 -23.19 -36.21 14.62
C ALA A 257 -23.67 -37.67 14.52
N ASN A 258 -24.48 -37.98 13.50
CA ASN A 258 -25.10 -39.28 13.24
C ASN A 258 -24.70 -39.89 11.88
N ASN A 259 -23.57 -39.49 11.29
CA ASN A 259 -23.07 -40.03 10.02
C ASN A 259 -22.82 -41.55 10.06
N ASP A 260 -22.59 -42.12 11.24
CA ASP A 260 -22.48 -43.57 11.46
C ASP A 260 -23.75 -44.35 11.07
N LEU A 261 -24.91 -43.70 10.99
CA LEU A 261 -26.17 -44.34 10.62
C LEU A 261 -26.38 -44.51 9.10
N ILE A 262 -25.56 -43.85 8.27
CA ILE A 262 -25.62 -43.91 6.79
C ILE A 262 -24.40 -44.63 6.19
N ILE A 263 -23.64 -45.35 7.03
CA ILE A 263 -22.56 -46.25 6.62
C ILE A 263 -23.09 -47.68 6.72
N TYR A 264 -23.41 -48.29 5.57
CA TYR A 264 -24.00 -49.63 5.52
C TYR A 264 -22.91 -50.69 5.47
N THR A 265 -23.07 -51.79 6.20
CA THR A 265 -22.09 -52.89 6.27
C THR A 265 -22.47 -54.13 5.47
N ASP A 266 -23.63 -54.12 4.82
CA ASP A 266 -24.21 -55.26 4.08
C ASP A 266 -24.80 -54.76 2.76
N SER A 267 -24.16 -55.14 1.65
CA SER A 267 -24.58 -54.80 0.28
C SER A 267 -25.90 -55.45 -0.14
N GLY A 268 -26.38 -56.44 0.61
CA GLY A 268 -27.69 -57.05 0.37
C GLY A 268 -28.87 -56.24 0.93
N THR A 269 -28.62 -55.25 1.80
CA THR A 269 -29.67 -54.53 2.55
C THR A 269 -29.52 -53.02 2.61
N ASP A 270 -28.50 -52.44 1.97
CA ASP A 270 -28.38 -50.99 1.83
C ASP A 270 -29.38 -50.41 0.80
N PRO A 271 -29.60 -49.07 0.78
CA PRO A 271 -30.62 -48.45 -0.05
C PRO A 271 -30.15 -48.02 -1.45
N TYR A 272 -28.96 -48.46 -1.89
CA TYR A 272 -28.31 -48.00 -3.12
C TYR A 272 -28.29 -49.07 -4.23
N ASP A 273 -28.22 -48.61 -5.48
CA ASP A 273 -27.90 -49.43 -6.65
C ASP A 273 -26.43 -49.14 -7.02
N ASN A 274 -25.49 -49.88 -6.41
CA ASN A 274 -24.05 -49.59 -6.50
C ASN A 274 -23.51 -49.53 -7.94
N GLU A 275 -24.17 -50.19 -8.89
CA GLU A 275 -23.77 -50.24 -10.31
C GLU A 275 -24.48 -49.17 -11.17
N ASN A 276 -25.14 -48.19 -10.55
CA ASN A 276 -25.96 -47.18 -11.23
C ASN A 276 -25.91 -45.83 -10.51
N GLU A 277 -24.85 -45.07 -10.78
CA GLU A 277 -24.54 -43.83 -10.07
C GLU A 277 -25.65 -42.76 -10.27
N PHE A 278 -26.33 -42.75 -11.42
CA PHE A 278 -27.49 -41.87 -11.66
C PHE A 278 -28.69 -42.19 -10.75
N ALA A 279 -28.96 -43.47 -10.48
CA ALA A 279 -29.98 -43.85 -9.50
C ALA A 279 -29.56 -43.45 -8.08
N MET A 280 -28.27 -43.63 -7.76
CA MET A 280 -27.70 -43.29 -6.46
C MET A 280 -27.88 -41.81 -6.08
N LEU A 281 -27.93 -40.87 -7.03
CA LEU A 281 -28.27 -39.46 -6.76
C LEU A 281 -29.59 -39.32 -5.97
N THR A 282 -30.66 -39.94 -6.49
CA THR A 282 -32.00 -39.81 -5.89
C THR A 282 -32.15 -40.74 -4.67
N GLN A 283 -31.54 -41.93 -4.70
CA GLN A 283 -31.47 -42.82 -3.54
C GLN A 283 -30.80 -42.13 -2.36
N ASN A 284 -29.63 -41.49 -2.56
CA ASN A 284 -28.91 -40.77 -1.50
C ASN A 284 -29.72 -39.60 -0.95
N GLN A 285 -30.34 -38.81 -1.84
CA GLN A 285 -31.20 -37.70 -1.42
C GLN A 285 -32.39 -38.16 -0.57
N ASN A 286 -32.99 -39.31 -0.88
CA ASN A 286 -34.07 -39.88 -0.07
C ASN A 286 -33.54 -40.47 1.24
N ASN A 287 -32.45 -41.23 1.18
CA ASN A 287 -31.88 -41.92 2.33
C ASN A 287 -31.37 -40.95 3.41
N VAL A 288 -30.54 -39.98 3.03
CA VAL A 288 -30.01 -38.99 3.97
C VAL A 288 -31.14 -38.13 4.56
N ASN A 289 -32.16 -37.77 3.77
CA ASN A 289 -33.35 -37.09 4.31
C ASN A 289 -34.12 -37.94 5.33
N ALA A 290 -34.18 -39.27 5.16
CA ALA A 290 -34.91 -40.18 6.04
C ALA A 290 -34.14 -40.52 7.33
N VAL A 291 -32.81 -40.70 7.24
CA VAL A 291 -31.95 -41.14 8.36
C VAL A 291 -31.35 -39.98 9.15
N ILE A 292 -30.81 -38.98 8.44
CA ILE A 292 -30.15 -37.81 9.06
C ILE A 292 -31.15 -36.67 9.29
N GLY A 293 -32.09 -36.48 8.35
CA GLY A 293 -33.07 -35.40 8.38
C GLY A 293 -32.58 -34.13 7.66
N SER A 294 -33.40 -33.59 6.76
CA SER A 294 -32.98 -32.50 5.85
C SER A 294 -32.46 -31.21 6.50
N ALA A 295 -32.83 -30.94 7.77
CA ALA A 295 -32.34 -29.77 8.51
C ALA A 295 -30.92 -29.96 9.11
N ASN A 296 -30.45 -31.21 9.20
CA ASN A 296 -29.28 -31.59 9.99
C ASN A 296 -27.98 -31.67 9.16
N TYR A 297 -28.06 -31.45 7.86
CA TYR A 297 -26.90 -31.46 6.95
C TYR A 297 -27.07 -30.39 5.85
N ASP A 298 -25.97 -29.98 5.24
CA ASP A 298 -25.88 -28.86 4.29
C ASP A 298 -25.44 -29.32 2.89
N ILE A 299 -24.62 -30.37 2.85
CA ILE A 299 -24.22 -31.14 1.68
C ILE A 299 -24.30 -32.64 2.04
N GLY A 300 -24.74 -33.47 1.09
CA GLY A 300 -24.72 -34.92 1.22
C GLY A 300 -24.08 -35.58 0.01
N HIS A 301 -23.40 -36.69 0.25
CA HIS A 301 -22.63 -37.42 -0.76
C HIS A 301 -22.65 -38.92 -0.41
N VAL A 302 -22.42 -39.82 -1.37
CA VAL A 302 -22.27 -41.26 -1.11
C VAL A 302 -21.04 -41.83 -1.80
N PHE A 303 -20.30 -42.68 -1.10
CA PHE A 303 -19.21 -43.48 -1.66
C PHE A 303 -19.66 -44.92 -1.94
N GLY A 304 -19.36 -45.41 -3.14
CA GLY A 304 -19.63 -46.79 -3.60
C GLY A 304 -18.40 -47.45 -4.23
N THR A 305 -18.58 -48.67 -4.75
CA THR A 305 -17.61 -49.36 -5.61
C THR A 305 -17.98 -49.40 -7.09
N GLY A 306 -19.10 -48.76 -7.47
CA GLY A 306 -19.45 -48.46 -8.87
C GLY A 306 -18.34 -47.69 -9.60
N GLY A 307 -18.40 -47.62 -10.93
CA GLY A 307 -17.29 -47.18 -11.77
C GLY A 307 -17.45 -45.77 -12.32
N GLY A 308 -17.30 -44.73 -11.49
CA GLY A 308 -17.39 -43.36 -11.98
C GLY A 308 -17.72 -42.32 -10.90
N GLY A 309 -18.21 -41.17 -11.35
CA GLY A 309 -18.71 -40.11 -10.50
C GLY A 309 -19.86 -39.37 -11.17
N VAL A 310 -20.79 -38.88 -10.35
CA VAL A 310 -21.89 -38.02 -10.81
C VAL A 310 -22.39 -37.16 -9.67
N ALA A 311 -22.56 -35.87 -9.95
CA ALA A 311 -23.11 -34.90 -9.02
C ALA A 311 -24.11 -33.95 -9.70
N THR A 312 -25.10 -33.50 -8.92
CA THR A 312 -25.95 -32.38 -9.35
C THR A 312 -25.21 -31.07 -9.14
N LEU A 313 -24.98 -30.35 -10.24
CA LEU A 313 -24.29 -29.05 -10.27
C LEU A 313 -24.96 -28.05 -9.31
N GLY A 314 -24.18 -27.38 -8.48
CA GLY A 314 -24.67 -26.31 -7.58
C GLY A 314 -25.73 -26.78 -6.56
N SER A 315 -25.61 -28.02 -6.07
CA SER A 315 -26.66 -28.63 -5.23
C SER A 315 -26.60 -28.25 -3.74
N VAL A 316 -25.45 -27.80 -3.22
CA VAL A 316 -25.27 -27.45 -1.79
C VAL A 316 -26.32 -26.44 -1.32
N CYS A 317 -26.72 -26.53 -0.04
CA CYS A 317 -27.82 -25.78 0.59
C CYS A 317 -29.25 -26.05 0.04
N THR A 318 -29.41 -26.52 -1.20
CA THR A 318 -30.72 -26.66 -1.84
C THR A 318 -31.44 -27.93 -1.36
N SER A 319 -32.43 -27.79 -0.48
CA SER A 319 -33.04 -28.91 0.29
C SER A 319 -33.59 -30.09 -0.52
N SER A 320 -33.96 -29.89 -1.79
CA SER A 320 -34.47 -30.92 -2.70
C SER A 320 -33.38 -31.74 -3.42
N ILE A 321 -32.14 -31.24 -3.45
CA ILE A 321 -31.04 -31.81 -4.26
C ILE A 321 -29.68 -31.87 -3.55
N LYS A 322 -29.50 -31.27 -2.36
CA LYS A 322 -28.21 -31.12 -1.67
C LYS A 322 -27.49 -32.42 -1.26
N ALA A 323 -28.15 -33.58 -1.35
CA ALA A 323 -27.52 -34.89 -1.17
C ALA A 323 -27.28 -35.67 -2.48
N ARG A 324 -27.43 -35.02 -3.64
CA ARG A 324 -27.22 -35.63 -4.96
C ARG A 324 -25.76 -35.51 -5.44
N GLY A 325 -24.87 -36.25 -4.77
CA GLY A 325 -23.48 -36.46 -5.19
C GLY A 325 -23.05 -37.90 -4.90
N VAL A 326 -22.34 -38.51 -5.84
CA VAL A 326 -21.91 -39.90 -5.81
C VAL A 326 -20.47 -39.99 -6.32
N THR A 327 -19.60 -40.68 -5.59
CA THR A 327 -18.26 -41.08 -6.08
C THR A 327 -18.07 -42.58 -5.93
N GLY A 328 -17.67 -43.26 -7.00
CA GLY A 328 -17.40 -44.68 -7.02
C GLY A 328 -16.03 -45.01 -7.62
N SER A 329 -15.42 -46.10 -7.14
CA SER A 329 -14.33 -46.77 -7.85
C SER A 329 -14.33 -48.26 -7.47
N PRO A 330 -14.01 -49.19 -8.40
CA PRO A 330 -13.77 -50.60 -8.05
C PRO A 330 -12.65 -50.77 -7.00
N SER A 331 -11.71 -49.82 -6.96
CA SER A 331 -10.67 -49.71 -5.94
C SER A 331 -10.63 -48.28 -5.39
N PRO A 332 -11.48 -47.92 -4.40
CA PRO A 332 -11.62 -46.55 -3.93
C PRO A 332 -10.53 -46.16 -2.92
N VAL A 333 -9.27 -46.55 -3.17
CA VAL A 333 -8.07 -46.26 -2.36
C VAL A 333 -7.30 -45.05 -2.87
N GLY A 334 -6.52 -44.45 -1.97
CA GLY A 334 -5.41 -43.59 -2.33
C GLY A 334 -5.80 -42.25 -2.98
N ASP A 335 -4.80 -41.52 -3.45
CA ASP A 335 -5.00 -40.15 -3.87
C ASP A 335 -5.83 -39.94 -5.15
N PRO A 336 -5.80 -40.82 -6.17
CA PRO A 336 -6.69 -40.66 -7.32
C PRO A 336 -8.17 -40.70 -6.93
N PHE A 337 -8.56 -41.56 -5.98
CA PHE A 337 -9.94 -41.57 -5.50
C PHE A 337 -10.27 -40.29 -4.71
N TYR A 338 -9.43 -39.89 -3.75
CA TYR A 338 -9.74 -38.76 -2.87
C TYR A 338 -9.65 -37.37 -3.54
N VAL A 339 -8.67 -37.16 -4.43
CA VAL A 339 -8.43 -35.87 -5.10
C VAL A 339 -9.02 -35.84 -6.50
N ASP A 340 -8.79 -36.87 -7.31
CA ASP A 340 -9.19 -36.79 -8.72
C ASP A 340 -10.69 -37.08 -8.88
N TYR A 341 -11.33 -37.84 -7.98
CA TYR A 341 -12.78 -38.13 -8.03
C TYR A 341 -13.55 -37.39 -6.94
N VAL A 342 -13.31 -37.63 -5.64
CA VAL A 342 -14.16 -37.05 -4.57
C VAL A 342 -14.12 -35.52 -4.58
N ALA A 343 -12.94 -34.90 -4.72
CA ALA A 343 -12.84 -33.44 -4.77
C ALA A 343 -13.42 -32.84 -6.07
N HIS A 344 -13.50 -33.63 -7.16
CA HIS A 344 -14.11 -33.27 -8.45
C HIS A 344 -15.64 -33.29 -8.36
N GLU A 345 -16.23 -34.40 -7.89
CA GLU A 345 -17.68 -34.53 -7.73
C GLU A 345 -18.24 -33.55 -6.70
N MET A 346 -17.51 -33.30 -5.61
CA MET A 346 -17.86 -32.22 -4.68
C MET A 346 -17.72 -30.84 -5.34
N GLY A 347 -16.76 -30.65 -6.26
CA GLY A 347 -16.60 -29.40 -7.01
C GLY A 347 -17.82 -29.08 -7.87
N HIS A 348 -18.43 -30.10 -8.50
CA HIS A 348 -19.74 -29.97 -9.12
C HIS A 348 -20.85 -29.61 -8.13
N GLN A 349 -20.92 -30.24 -6.95
CA GLN A 349 -21.91 -29.86 -5.92
C GLN A 349 -21.75 -28.39 -5.50
N PHE A 350 -20.52 -27.86 -5.50
CA PHE A 350 -20.18 -26.44 -5.30
C PHE A 350 -20.25 -25.56 -6.56
N GLY A 351 -20.72 -26.07 -7.70
CA GLY A 351 -21.10 -25.29 -8.87
C GLY A 351 -20.08 -25.19 -10.01
N ALA A 352 -18.90 -25.82 -9.91
CA ALA A 352 -17.93 -25.80 -11.00
C ALA A 352 -18.31 -26.71 -12.17
N ASN A 353 -18.07 -26.25 -13.39
CA ASN A 353 -18.08 -27.03 -14.61
C ASN A 353 -16.68 -27.57 -14.96
N HIS A 354 -16.62 -28.47 -15.92
CA HIS A 354 -15.37 -29.00 -16.46
C HIS A 354 -14.51 -27.93 -17.15
N THR A 355 -13.19 -28.04 -17.00
CA THR A 355 -12.23 -27.04 -17.52
C THR A 355 -11.48 -27.46 -18.78
N PHE A 356 -11.61 -28.71 -19.20
CA PHE A 356 -10.82 -29.30 -20.28
C PHE A 356 -11.38 -29.01 -21.69
N ASN A 357 -10.51 -29.02 -22.70
CA ASN A 357 -10.84 -28.77 -24.11
C ASN A 357 -10.33 -29.91 -25.02
N SER A 358 -11.04 -31.04 -24.97
CA SER A 358 -10.92 -32.18 -25.90
C SER A 358 -12.26 -32.91 -25.97
N GLU A 359 -12.41 -33.80 -26.94
CA GLU A 359 -13.51 -34.78 -27.06
C GLU A 359 -12.98 -36.22 -27.19
N ALA A 360 -11.68 -36.44 -26.96
CA ALA A 360 -11.05 -37.76 -27.09
C ALA A 360 -11.27 -38.61 -25.82
N GLY A 361 -11.54 -39.90 -25.99
CA GLY A 361 -11.73 -40.81 -24.84
C GLY A 361 -12.86 -40.36 -23.91
N GLY A 362 -12.60 -40.33 -22.61
CA GLY A 362 -13.55 -39.87 -21.59
C GLY A 362 -13.96 -38.39 -21.70
N CYS A 363 -13.17 -37.54 -22.36
CA CYS A 363 -13.55 -36.15 -22.64
C CYS A 363 -14.73 -36.03 -23.63
N GLY A 364 -15.02 -37.09 -24.40
CA GLY A 364 -16.13 -37.13 -25.36
C GLY A 364 -17.50 -37.31 -24.71
N GLY A 365 -18.51 -37.62 -25.54
CA GLY A 365 -19.84 -38.03 -25.05
C GLY A 365 -20.70 -36.93 -24.43
N GLY A 366 -20.31 -35.66 -24.55
CA GLY A 366 -21.02 -34.50 -23.97
C GLY A 366 -20.41 -33.95 -22.69
N ASN A 367 -19.30 -34.53 -22.20
CA ASN A 367 -18.66 -34.10 -20.97
C ASN A 367 -17.96 -32.73 -21.08
N ARG A 368 -17.47 -32.32 -22.26
CA ARG A 368 -16.83 -31.01 -22.48
C ARG A 368 -17.82 -29.86 -22.27
N ASN A 369 -17.51 -28.93 -21.37
CA ASN A 369 -18.27 -27.67 -21.21
C ASN A 369 -17.63 -26.53 -22.01
N GLU A 370 -18.30 -26.06 -23.07
CA GLU A 370 -17.74 -25.05 -23.98
C GLU A 370 -17.41 -23.69 -23.32
N SER A 371 -18.17 -23.32 -22.29
CA SER A 371 -18.03 -22.02 -21.60
C SER A 371 -16.86 -21.98 -20.60
N THR A 372 -16.28 -23.14 -20.25
CA THR A 372 -15.18 -23.26 -19.29
C THR A 372 -14.00 -24.09 -19.79
N ALA A 373 -14.04 -24.58 -21.04
CA ALA A 373 -12.99 -25.35 -21.73
C ALA A 373 -11.71 -24.53 -22.04
N TYR A 374 -11.00 -24.10 -20.99
CA TYR A 374 -9.78 -23.30 -21.03
C TYR A 374 -8.49 -24.14 -21.03
N GLU A 375 -8.51 -25.37 -20.51
CA GLU A 375 -7.33 -26.22 -20.42
C GLU A 375 -7.19 -27.12 -21.67
N PRO A 376 -6.05 -27.12 -22.39
CA PRO A 376 -5.89 -27.94 -23.60
C PRO A 376 -5.90 -29.45 -23.29
N GLY A 377 -6.48 -30.25 -24.18
CA GLY A 377 -6.51 -31.71 -24.04
C GLY A 377 -7.37 -32.15 -22.85
N SER A 378 -6.85 -33.08 -22.03
CA SER A 378 -7.48 -33.53 -20.79
C SER A 378 -7.54 -32.49 -19.68
N GLY A 379 -6.80 -31.39 -19.79
CA GLY A 379 -6.45 -30.52 -18.67
C GLY A 379 -5.62 -31.21 -17.57
N ALA A 380 -5.38 -30.48 -16.48
CA ALA A 380 -4.47 -30.84 -15.39
C ALA A 380 -5.03 -30.56 -13.98
N THR A 381 -6.02 -29.68 -13.82
CA THR A 381 -6.58 -29.31 -12.50
C THR A 381 -7.70 -30.26 -12.02
N ILE A 382 -8.24 -30.03 -10.82
CA ILE A 382 -9.27 -30.89 -10.21
C ILE A 382 -10.49 -31.07 -11.13
N MET A 383 -11.03 -30.00 -11.71
CA MET A 383 -12.23 -30.06 -12.59
C MET A 383 -11.90 -30.43 -14.05
N ALA A 384 -10.66 -30.82 -14.32
CA ALA A 384 -10.24 -31.38 -15.58
C ALA A 384 -10.37 -32.91 -15.58
N TYR A 385 -10.19 -33.54 -16.75
CA TYR A 385 -10.27 -34.99 -16.94
C TYR A 385 -8.89 -35.62 -17.06
N ALA A 386 -7.97 -35.24 -16.16
CA ALA A 386 -6.60 -35.72 -16.16
C ALA A 386 -6.54 -37.26 -16.16
N GLY A 387 -5.96 -37.83 -17.21
CA GLY A 387 -5.70 -39.26 -17.35
C GLY A 387 -6.74 -40.07 -18.13
N ILE A 388 -7.94 -39.54 -18.44
CA ILE A 388 -9.01 -40.33 -19.08
C ILE A 388 -9.32 -39.97 -20.54
N CYS A 389 -8.61 -39.02 -21.14
CA CYS A 389 -8.87 -38.53 -22.51
C CYS A 389 -7.94 -39.13 -23.59
N SER A 390 -7.58 -40.41 -23.42
CA SER A 390 -6.79 -41.19 -24.38
C SER A 390 -5.48 -40.51 -24.80
N SER A 391 -5.32 -40.16 -26.09
CA SER A 391 -4.12 -39.51 -26.63
C SER A 391 -3.98 -38.04 -26.23
N ASP A 392 -5.04 -37.42 -25.72
CA ASP A 392 -5.05 -36.02 -25.29
C ASP A 392 -4.75 -35.84 -23.79
N ASN A 393 -4.27 -36.90 -23.12
CA ASN A 393 -3.86 -36.85 -21.72
C ASN A 393 -2.60 -36.00 -21.50
N LEU A 394 -2.75 -34.87 -20.79
CA LEU A 394 -1.65 -34.00 -20.35
C LEU A 394 -0.83 -34.58 -19.18
N GLN A 395 -1.50 -35.35 -18.32
CA GLN A 395 -1.00 -36.05 -17.13
C GLN A 395 -2.02 -37.12 -16.72
N PHE A 396 -1.68 -38.02 -15.79
CA PHE A 396 -2.52 -39.17 -15.42
C PHE A 396 -3.43 -38.95 -14.20
N ASN A 397 -3.10 -37.96 -13.38
CA ASN A 397 -3.79 -37.62 -12.13
C ASN A 397 -3.88 -36.08 -12.05
N SER A 398 -4.90 -35.53 -11.40
CA SER A 398 -5.08 -34.08 -11.28
C SER A 398 -4.09 -33.47 -10.28
N ASP A 399 -3.67 -32.23 -10.51
CA ASP A 399 -2.97 -31.45 -9.49
C ASP A 399 -4.00 -30.86 -8.49
N PRO A 400 -3.72 -30.85 -7.17
CA PRO A 400 -4.71 -30.56 -6.12
C PRO A 400 -4.95 -29.05 -5.91
N TYR A 401 -5.38 -28.34 -6.96
CA TYR A 401 -5.86 -26.96 -6.91
C TYR A 401 -6.96 -26.74 -7.96
N PHE A 402 -7.71 -25.65 -7.83
CA PHE A 402 -8.72 -25.26 -8.82
C PHE A 402 -8.11 -24.34 -9.88
N HIS A 403 -8.37 -24.64 -11.15
CA HIS A 403 -8.20 -23.68 -12.24
C HIS A 403 -9.03 -22.42 -11.96
N PHE A 404 -8.60 -21.24 -12.42
CA PHE A 404 -9.32 -19.98 -12.15
C PHE A 404 -10.81 -20.05 -12.49
N ALA A 405 -11.20 -20.80 -13.52
CA ALA A 405 -12.59 -20.89 -13.97
C ALA A 405 -13.48 -21.62 -12.95
N SER A 406 -12.99 -22.72 -12.37
CA SER A 406 -13.69 -23.45 -11.32
C SER A 406 -13.74 -22.64 -10.03
N PHE A 407 -12.66 -21.92 -9.71
CA PHE A 407 -12.63 -20.97 -8.60
C PHE A 407 -13.68 -19.87 -8.79
N ASP A 408 -13.79 -19.28 -9.98
CA ASP A 408 -14.79 -18.25 -10.32
C ASP A 408 -16.23 -18.76 -10.17
N GLU A 409 -16.55 -19.94 -10.71
CA GLU A 409 -17.89 -20.53 -10.62
C GLU A 409 -18.26 -20.89 -9.18
N ILE A 410 -17.34 -21.50 -8.43
CA ILE A 410 -17.57 -21.88 -7.02
C ILE A 410 -17.73 -20.63 -6.16
N THR A 411 -16.85 -19.62 -6.29
CA THR A 411 -16.96 -18.39 -5.48
C THR A 411 -18.24 -17.61 -5.77
N ALA A 412 -18.66 -17.53 -7.04
CA ALA A 412 -19.97 -16.97 -7.40
C ALA A 412 -21.14 -17.77 -6.79
N PHE A 413 -21.08 -19.10 -6.81
CA PHE A 413 -22.10 -19.95 -6.17
C PHE A 413 -22.12 -19.80 -4.62
N LEU A 414 -20.95 -19.67 -3.98
CA LEU A 414 -20.80 -19.43 -2.54
C LEU A 414 -21.22 -18.02 -2.10
N ALA A 415 -21.26 -17.06 -3.01
CA ALA A 415 -21.87 -15.74 -2.81
C ALA A 415 -23.40 -15.78 -3.01
N GLY A 416 -23.88 -16.66 -3.90
CA GLY A 416 -25.30 -16.91 -4.17
C GLY A 416 -25.91 -18.06 -3.34
N SER A 417 -26.62 -18.96 -4.03
CA SER A 417 -27.44 -20.02 -3.43
C SER A 417 -26.67 -21.04 -2.58
N GLY A 418 -25.37 -21.23 -2.85
CA GLY A 418 -24.50 -22.14 -2.09
C GLY A 418 -24.02 -21.59 -0.75
N GLY A 419 -24.15 -20.29 -0.48
CA GLY A 419 -23.65 -19.67 0.75
C GLY A 419 -24.57 -19.81 1.97
N GLY A 420 -25.90 -19.82 1.76
CA GLY A 420 -26.89 -19.48 2.78
C GLY A 420 -27.08 -20.45 3.95
N CYS A 421 -26.52 -21.67 3.89
CA CYS A 421 -26.62 -22.68 4.95
C CYS A 421 -25.33 -22.90 5.74
N ALA A 422 -24.21 -22.30 5.31
CA ALA A 422 -22.92 -22.50 5.96
C ALA A 422 -22.83 -21.76 7.31
N ALA A 423 -22.17 -22.38 8.29
CA ALA A 423 -21.67 -21.66 9.45
C ALA A 423 -20.43 -20.84 9.03
N THR A 424 -20.52 -19.51 9.10
CA THR A 424 -19.42 -18.61 8.73
C THR A 424 -18.55 -18.28 9.93
N THR A 425 -17.25 -18.13 9.72
CA THR A 425 -16.33 -17.61 10.75
C THR A 425 -15.23 -16.79 10.09
N SER A 426 -14.84 -15.67 10.71
CA SER A 426 -13.71 -14.87 10.21
C SER A 426 -12.40 -15.64 10.37
N THR A 427 -11.57 -15.59 9.34
CA THR A 427 -10.25 -16.23 9.29
C THR A 427 -9.14 -15.38 9.92
N GLY A 428 -9.44 -14.12 10.25
CA GLY A 428 -8.42 -13.13 10.61
C GLY A 428 -7.41 -12.88 9.48
N ASN A 429 -7.72 -13.31 8.25
CA ASN A 429 -6.86 -13.21 7.08
C ASN A 429 -7.23 -12.01 6.21
N THR A 430 -6.23 -11.40 5.56
CA THR A 430 -6.41 -10.29 4.61
C THR A 430 -6.04 -10.80 3.22
N VAL A 431 -7.00 -10.83 2.30
CA VAL A 431 -6.76 -11.35 0.93
C VAL A 431 -5.55 -10.67 0.29
N PRO A 432 -4.61 -11.42 -0.32
CA PRO A 432 -3.43 -10.83 -0.91
C PRO A 432 -3.76 -9.97 -2.12
N THR A 433 -2.90 -8.97 -2.39
CA THR A 433 -2.96 -8.15 -3.60
C THR A 433 -2.21 -8.84 -4.74
N VAL A 434 -2.69 -8.68 -5.98
CA VAL A 434 -2.00 -9.16 -7.18
C VAL A 434 -2.28 -8.25 -8.38
N SER A 435 -1.28 -8.06 -9.24
CA SER A 435 -1.40 -7.38 -10.52
C SER A 435 -0.67 -8.16 -11.61
N ALA A 436 -1.36 -8.39 -12.73
CA ALA A 436 -0.83 -9.05 -13.92
C ALA A 436 0.11 -8.15 -14.76
N GLY A 437 0.24 -6.87 -14.41
CA GLY A 437 1.01 -5.88 -15.17
C GLY A 437 0.29 -5.39 -16.44
N SER A 438 1.04 -4.82 -17.37
CA SER A 438 0.51 -4.25 -18.62
C SER A 438 0.23 -5.32 -19.68
N ASN A 439 -0.64 -4.98 -20.64
CA ASN A 439 -0.80 -5.77 -21.87
C ASN A 439 0.41 -5.59 -22.80
N PHE A 440 0.76 -6.61 -23.58
CA PHE A 440 1.90 -6.59 -24.50
C PHE A 440 1.54 -7.05 -25.91
N THR A 441 2.23 -6.50 -26.91
CA THR A 441 2.23 -7.03 -28.28
C THR A 441 3.53 -7.78 -28.54
N ILE A 442 3.44 -9.05 -28.97
CA ILE A 442 4.58 -9.93 -29.24
C ILE A 442 4.57 -10.44 -30.70
N PRO A 443 5.73 -10.76 -31.29
CA PRO A 443 5.81 -11.53 -32.53
C PRO A 443 5.25 -12.95 -32.36
N LYS A 444 4.66 -13.51 -33.44
CA LYS A 444 4.27 -14.93 -33.46
C LYS A 444 5.46 -15.87 -33.31
N SER A 445 5.20 -17.11 -32.93
CA SER A 445 6.17 -18.21 -32.82
C SER A 445 7.42 -17.87 -31.99
N THR A 446 7.26 -17.04 -30.95
CA THR A 446 8.36 -16.50 -30.13
C THR A 446 8.08 -16.71 -28.63
N PRO A 447 9.02 -17.24 -27.84
CA PRO A 447 8.90 -17.36 -26.39
C PRO A 447 8.67 -16.03 -25.66
N PHE A 448 7.95 -16.08 -24.55
CA PHE A 448 7.72 -14.92 -23.67
C PHE A 448 7.69 -15.29 -22.19
N THR A 449 7.76 -14.30 -21.31
CA THR A 449 7.61 -14.49 -19.86
C THR A 449 6.68 -13.44 -19.28
N LEU A 450 5.59 -13.89 -18.66
CA LEU A 450 4.69 -13.04 -17.87
C LEU A 450 5.23 -12.96 -16.44
N THR A 451 5.08 -11.80 -15.80
CA THR A 451 5.55 -11.55 -14.42
C THR A 451 4.52 -10.70 -13.71
N ALA A 452 3.99 -11.22 -12.61
CA ALA A 452 3.05 -10.50 -11.75
C ALA A 452 3.80 -9.69 -10.69
N THR A 453 3.07 -8.78 -10.05
CA THR A 453 3.41 -8.30 -8.70
C THR A 453 2.31 -8.72 -7.74
N GLY A 454 2.64 -8.88 -6.46
CA GLY A 454 1.67 -9.22 -5.44
C GLY A 454 2.26 -9.03 -4.04
N ASN A 455 1.39 -8.72 -3.08
CA ASN A 455 1.78 -8.51 -1.69
C ASN A 455 0.69 -9.04 -0.75
N ASP A 456 1.09 -9.83 0.23
CA ASP A 456 0.24 -10.21 1.35
C ASP A 456 0.34 -9.19 2.50
N ALA A 457 -0.81 -8.78 3.05
CA ALA A 457 -0.84 -7.79 4.13
C ALA A 457 -0.58 -8.40 5.52
N ASN A 458 -0.52 -9.73 5.64
CA ASN A 458 -0.28 -10.44 6.90
C ASN A 458 1.13 -11.07 6.95
N GLY A 459 1.93 -10.93 5.90
CA GLY A 459 3.29 -11.45 5.77
C GLY A 459 3.37 -12.93 5.33
N ASP A 460 2.27 -13.50 4.84
CA ASP A 460 2.20 -14.89 4.38
C ASP A 460 2.90 -15.07 3.01
N SER A 461 3.39 -16.29 2.75
CA SER A 461 4.21 -16.59 1.58
C SER A 461 3.37 -16.88 0.33
N LEU A 462 3.39 -15.93 -0.62
CA LEU A 462 2.61 -16.04 -1.84
C LEU A 462 3.09 -17.14 -2.78
N THR A 463 2.13 -17.85 -3.36
CA THR A 463 2.31 -18.68 -4.57
C THR A 463 1.43 -18.17 -5.70
N TYR A 464 1.92 -18.32 -6.93
CA TYR A 464 1.31 -17.80 -8.15
C TYR A 464 1.10 -18.93 -9.16
N CYS A 465 -0.05 -18.93 -9.82
CA CYS A 465 -0.28 -19.68 -11.05
C CYS A 465 -0.67 -18.71 -12.17
N TRP A 466 -0.18 -18.96 -13.39
CA TRP A 466 -0.47 -18.18 -14.59
C TRP A 466 -1.18 -19.08 -15.61
N GLU A 467 -2.39 -18.73 -16.00
CA GLU A 467 -3.33 -19.57 -16.76
C GLU A 467 -3.88 -18.82 -17.98
N GLN A 468 -4.17 -19.53 -19.08
CA GLN A 468 -4.72 -18.94 -20.31
C GLN A 468 -6.25 -18.85 -20.22
N ARG A 469 -6.82 -17.72 -20.64
CA ARG A 469 -8.25 -17.36 -20.57
C ARG A 469 -8.96 -17.34 -21.93
N ASP A 470 -8.46 -18.09 -22.90
CA ASP A 470 -9.06 -18.20 -24.24
C ASP A 470 -9.93 -19.45 -24.33
N LEU A 471 -11.08 -19.33 -25.01
CA LEU A 471 -11.95 -20.45 -25.39
C LEU A 471 -11.85 -20.66 -26.91
N GLY A 472 -12.08 -21.89 -27.36
CA GLY A 472 -12.17 -22.21 -28.78
C GLY A 472 -12.87 -23.55 -29.01
N ALA A 473 -12.76 -24.08 -30.24
CA ALA A 473 -13.25 -25.41 -30.56
C ALA A 473 -12.48 -26.49 -29.78
N ALA A 474 -13.10 -27.66 -29.59
CA ALA A 474 -12.42 -28.85 -29.12
C ALA A 474 -11.27 -29.20 -30.09
N GLU A 475 -10.07 -29.39 -29.56
CA GLU A 475 -8.87 -29.61 -30.36
C GLU A 475 -7.99 -30.68 -29.70
N THR A 476 -7.32 -31.49 -30.52
CA THR A 476 -6.39 -32.50 -30.01
C THR A 476 -5.06 -31.89 -29.59
N LEU A 477 -4.31 -32.57 -28.72
CA LEU A 477 -2.97 -32.13 -28.34
C LEU A 477 -2.00 -32.04 -29.55
N SER A 478 -2.25 -32.79 -30.62
CA SER A 478 -1.49 -32.73 -31.87
C SER A 478 -1.97 -31.69 -32.89
N ALA A 479 -3.11 -31.03 -32.67
CA ALA A 479 -3.64 -30.02 -33.59
C ALA A 479 -2.72 -28.79 -33.75
N SER A 480 -2.77 -28.13 -34.91
CA SER A 480 -2.09 -26.85 -35.12
C SER A 480 -2.85 -25.71 -34.40
N ASP A 481 -2.17 -24.59 -34.13
CA ASP A 481 -2.84 -23.38 -33.62
C ASP A 481 -3.87 -22.89 -34.66
N ASN A 482 -5.14 -22.84 -34.25
CA ASN A 482 -6.29 -22.43 -35.06
C ASN A 482 -6.65 -20.95 -34.87
N GLY A 483 -5.92 -20.22 -34.02
CA GLY A 483 -6.12 -18.79 -33.74
C GLY A 483 -7.06 -18.48 -32.56
N SER A 484 -7.74 -19.47 -31.98
CA SER A 484 -8.70 -19.27 -30.87
C SER A 484 -8.55 -20.25 -29.71
N SER A 485 -8.34 -21.53 -29.95
CA SER A 485 -8.31 -22.55 -28.89
C SER A 485 -7.13 -22.35 -27.91
N PRO A 486 -7.23 -22.88 -26.67
CA PRO A 486 -6.14 -22.86 -25.70
C PRO A 486 -4.84 -23.47 -26.24
N LEU A 487 -3.72 -22.82 -25.90
CA LEU A 487 -2.38 -23.22 -26.32
C LEU A 487 -1.48 -23.62 -25.15
N PHE A 488 -1.78 -23.20 -23.92
CA PHE A 488 -0.93 -23.41 -22.74
C PHE A 488 -1.70 -24.05 -21.57
N ARG A 489 -1.24 -25.23 -21.14
CA ARG A 489 -1.72 -25.94 -19.94
C ARG A 489 -1.49 -25.15 -18.66
N SER A 490 -2.25 -25.48 -17.61
CA SER A 490 -1.92 -25.05 -16.26
C SER A 490 -0.81 -25.91 -15.61
N PHE A 491 -0.23 -25.41 -14.52
CA PHE A 491 0.82 -26.04 -13.71
C PHE A 491 0.63 -25.65 -12.24
N ASN A 492 1.08 -26.52 -11.31
CA ASN A 492 1.06 -26.22 -9.87
C ASN A 492 1.54 -24.80 -9.53
N PRO A 493 0.88 -24.09 -8.59
CA PRO A 493 1.33 -22.79 -8.08
C PRO A 493 2.77 -22.83 -7.57
N THR A 494 3.54 -21.77 -7.83
CA THR A 494 4.96 -21.67 -7.41
C THR A 494 5.22 -20.34 -6.70
N SER A 495 6.29 -20.23 -5.91
CA SER A 495 6.70 -18.95 -5.31
C SER A 495 7.26 -17.93 -6.31
N SER A 496 7.42 -18.29 -7.59
CA SER A 496 7.79 -17.36 -8.64
C SER A 496 6.56 -16.61 -9.15
N PRO A 497 6.53 -15.26 -9.12
CA PRO A 497 5.49 -14.49 -9.79
C PRO A 497 5.62 -14.51 -11.32
N SER A 498 6.71 -15.06 -11.84
CA SER A 498 7.00 -15.17 -13.28
C SER A 498 6.75 -16.57 -13.83
N ARG A 499 6.10 -16.68 -14.99
CA ARG A 499 5.98 -17.91 -15.80
C ARG A 499 6.48 -17.66 -17.23
N THR A 500 7.36 -18.54 -17.71
CA THR A 500 7.84 -18.59 -19.10
C THR A 500 6.97 -19.52 -19.94
N PHE A 501 6.69 -19.11 -21.18
CA PHE A 501 5.80 -19.80 -22.12
C PHE A 501 6.52 -20.06 -23.46
N PRO A 502 6.69 -21.34 -23.89
CA PRO A 502 6.52 -22.57 -23.10
C PRO A 502 7.49 -22.63 -21.91
N LYS A 503 7.34 -23.63 -21.05
CA LYS A 503 8.24 -23.87 -19.91
C LYS A 503 9.72 -23.84 -20.33
N LEU A 504 10.55 -23.09 -19.59
CA LEU A 504 11.96 -22.84 -19.91
C LEU A 504 12.75 -24.13 -20.22
N SER A 505 12.53 -25.20 -19.45
CA SER A 505 13.19 -26.50 -19.67
C SER A 505 12.97 -27.07 -21.09
N SER A 506 11.80 -26.82 -21.67
CA SER A 506 11.42 -27.29 -23.01
C SER A 506 12.07 -26.42 -24.09
N ILE A 507 12.13 -25.09 -23.87
CA ILE A 507 12.90 -24.16 -24.72
C ILE A 507 14.37 -24.58 -24.77
N LEU A 508 15.00 -24.81 -23.62
CA LEU A 508 16.42 -25.21 -23.54
C LEU A 508 16.71 -26.58 -24.19
N ALA A 509 15.73 -27.47 -24.21
CA ALA A 509 15.78 -28.79 -24.86
C ALA A 509 15.46 -28.73 -26.37
N ASN A 510 14.96 -27.59 -26.89
CA ASN A 510 14.38 -27.44 -28.23
C ASN A 510 13.17 -28.38 -28.48
N THR A 511 12.34 -28.56 -27.46
CA THR A 511 11.14 -29.41 -27.49
C THR A 511 9.89 -28.61 -27.12
N SER A 512 8.72 -29.07 -27.55
CA SER A 512 7.45 -28.61 -27.00
C SER A 512 7.13 -29.35 -25.70
N SER A 513 6.62 -28.64 -24.69
CA SER A 513 5.93 -29.31 -23.58
C SER A 513 4.62 -29.88 -24.12
N LEU A 514 4.23 -31.07 -23.67
CA LEU A 514 2.89 -31.60 -23.97
C LEU A 514 1.84 -30.65 -23.36
N GLY A 515 1.00 -30.05 -24.20
CA GLY A 515 0.04 -29.01 -23.80
C GLY A 515 0.58 -27.58 -23.78
N GLU A 516 1.76 -27.29 -24.33
CA GLU A 516 2.21 -25.92 -24.59
C GLU A 516 2.63 -25.73 -26.04
N LYS A 517 2.00 -24.78 -26.75
CA LYS A 517 2.27 -24.44 -28.14
C LYS A 517 2.52 -22.94 -28.25
N LEU A 518 3.54 -22.53 -28.99
CA LEU A 518 3.69 -21.12 -29.35
C LEU A 518 2.60 -20.73 -30.37
N PRO A 519 1.99 -19.53 -30.25
CA PRO A 519 0.98 -19.07 -31.21
C PRO A 519 1.64 -18.83 -32.57
N THR A 520 1.10 -19.43 -33.62
CA THR A 520 1.63 -19.32 -34.99
C THR A 520 0.83 -18.35 -35.86
N LEU A 521 -0.38 -18.00 -35.41
CA LEU A 521 -1.28 -17.04 -36.05
C LEU A 521 -1.38 -15.75 -35.22
N GLY A 522 -1.78 -14.65 -35.87
CA GLY A 522 -2.09 -13.40 -35.17
C GLY A 522 -3.40 -13.54 -34.38
N ARG A 523 -3.35 -13.32 -33.06
CA ARG A 523 -4.48 -13.52 -32.14
C ARG A 523 -4.26 -12.72 -30.85
N THR A 524 -5.32 -12.28 -30.20
CA THR A 524 -5.22 -11.80 -28.80
C THR A 524 -5.39 -12.99 -27.88
N MET A 525 -4.38 -13.26 -27.04
CA MET A 525 -4.45 -14.26 -25.98
C MET A 525 -4.72 -13.56 -24.64
N LYS A 526 -5.66 -14.08 -23.87
CA LYS A 526 -5.94 -13.61 -22.51
C LYS A 526 -5.22 -14.49 -21.49
N PHE A 527 -4.70 -13.89 -20.43
CA PHE A 527 -4.08 -14.61 -19.31
C PHE A 527 -4.59 -14.07 -17.98
N ARG A 528 -4.63 -14.96 -16.98
CA ARG A 528 -4.87 -14.65 -15.58
C ARG A 528 -3.68 -15.08 -14.75
N VAL A 529 -3.32 -14.26 -13.75
CA VAL A 529 -2.53 -14.72 -12.61
C VAL A 529 -3.46 -14.91 -11.41
N THR A 530 -3.29 -16.02 -10.70
CA THR A 530 -3.97 -16.34 -9.44
C THR A 530 -2.92 -16.41 -8.34
N ALA A 531 -2.98 -15.48 -7.38
CA ALA A 531 -2.11 -15.44 -6.21
C ALA A 531 -2.82 -16.04 -4.99
N ARG A 532 -2.09 -16.84 -4.22
CA ARG A 532 -2.56 -17.54 -3.01
C ARG A 532 -1.60 -17.28 -1.85
N ASP A 533 -2.11 -16.96 -0.67
CA ASP A 533 -1.29 -16.81 0.55
C ASP A 533 -0.96 -18.14 1.25
N ASN A 534 -1.67 -19.22 0.90
CA ASN A 534 -1.54 -20.55 1.47
C ASN A 534 -1.78 -20.60 2.98
N ARG A 535 -2.61 -19.70 3.53
CA ARG A 535 -2.90 -19.66 4.96
C ARG A 535 -3.84 -20.79 5.39
N THR A 536 -3.37 -21.63 6.30
CA THR A 536 -4.15 -22.75 6.85
C THR A 536 -5.40 -22.24 7.58
N GLY A 537 -6.55 -22.88 7.36
CA GLY A 537 -7.83 -22.51 7.98
C GLY A 537 -8.60 -21.40 7.26
N GLY A 538 -8.15 -20.97 6.07
CA GLY A 538 -8.84 -19.97 5.25
C GLY A 538 -7.87 -19.20 4.35
N GLY A 539 -7.41 -19.86 3.29
CA GLY A 539 -6.45 -19.32 2.34
C GLY A 539 -7.05 -18.17 1.54
N GLY A 540 -6.32 -17.07 1.45
CA GLY A 540 -6.65 -15.92 0.65
C GLY A 540 -6.20 -16.09 -0.79
N VAL A 541 -7.15 -15.92 -1.70
CA VAL A 541 -6.94 -16.04 -3.14
C VAL A 541 -7.45 -14.79 -3.85
N ASN A 542 -6.65 -14.27 -4.76
CA ASN A 542 -6.99 -13.11 -5.60
C ASN A 542 -6.46 -13.33 -7.02
N THR A 543 -7.07 -12.67 -7.99
CA THR A 543 -6.73 -12.83 -9.41
C THR A 543 -6.52 -11.49 -10.12
N SER A 544 -5.78 -11.50 -11.23
CA SER A 544 -5.60 -10.33 -12.10
C SER A 544 -5.40 -10.77 -13.53
N ASP A 545 -6.02 -10.06 -14.48
CA ASP A 545 -6.03 -10.42 -15.91
C ASP A 545 -5.17 -9.47 -16.74
N MET A 546 -4.53 -10.01 -17.79
CA MET A 546 -3.82 -9.25 -18.82
C MET A 546 -3.95 -9.91 -20.20
N GLN A 547 -3.53 -9.20 -21.24
CA GLN A 547 -3.62 -9.64 -22.63
C GLN A 547 -2.26 -9.61 -23.32
N VAL A 548 -1.98 -10.67 -24.09
CA VAL A 548 -0.84 -10.80 -24.99
C VAL A 548 -1.37 -10.82 -26.42
N VAL A 549 -1.18 -9.72 -27.15
CA VAL A 549 -1.54 -9.61 -28.56
C VAL A 549 -0.40 -10.19 -29.40
N VAL A 550 -0.67 -11.26 -30.13
CA VAL A 550 0.26 -11.85 -31.08
C VAL A 550 0.08 -11.15 -32.42
N ASP A 551 1.11 -10.44 -32.87
CA ASP A 551 1.15 -9.89 -34.22
C ASP A 551 1.40 -11.01 -35.24
N GLY A 552 0.48 -11.15 -36.20
CA GLY A 552 0.59 -12.12 -37.29
C GLY A 552 1.60 -11.71 -38.37
N ALA A 553 1.98 -10.42 -38.45
CA ALA A 553 2.93 -9.92 -39.44
C ALA A 553 4.39 -10.09 -38.98
N SER A 554 4.68 -9.82 -37.70
CA SER A 554 5.99 -9.99 -37.08
C SER A 554 6.27 -11.44 -36.66
N GLY A 555 7.55 -11.79 -36.54
CA GLY A 555 8.02 -13.08 -36.03
C GLY A 555 8.26 -14.18 -37.09
N PRO A 556 8.97 -15.26 -36.71
CA PRO A 556 9.53 -15.51 -35.39
C PRO A 556 10.77 -14.66 -35.12
N PHE A 557 10.89 -14.15 -33.90
CA PHE A 557 12.11 -13.53 -33.40
C PHE A 557 13.03 -14.65 -32.91
N VAL A 558 14.21 -14.80 -33.50
CA VAL A 558 15.09 -15.97 -33.27
C VAL A 558 16.55 -15.56 -33.24
N VAL A 559 17.32 -16.04 -32.26
CA VAL A 559 18.78 -16.02 -32.28
C VAL A 559 19.24 -16.79 -33.51
N THR A 560 20.22 -16.29 -34.25
CA THR A 560 20.79 -16.97 -35.43
C THR A 560 22.24 -17.38 -35.23
N SER A 561 23.00 -16.65 -34.39
CA SER A 561 24.35 -17.02 -33.97
C SER A 561 24.61 -16.52 -32.53
N PRO A 562 25.11 -17.36 -31.60
CA PRO A 562 25.50 -18.76 -31.78
C PRO A 562 24.29 -19.70 -31.77
N ASN A 563 24.31 -20.74 -32.59
CA ASN A 563 23.23 -21.75 -32.66
C ASN A 563 23.73 -23.18 -32.94
N THR A 564 25.05 -23.37 -32.96
CA THR A 564 25.72 -24.65 -33.16
C THR A 564 26.78 -24.81 -32.07
N ALA A 565 27.33 -26.01 -31.91
CA ALA A 565 28.36 -26.29 -30.90
C ALA A 565 29.72 -25.69 -31.30
N VAL A 566 29.81 -24.36 -31.26
CA VAL A 566 31.03 -23.57 -31.51
C VAL A 566 31.91 -23.48 -30.26
N SER A 567 33.16 -23.08 -30.44
CA SER A 567 34.05 -22.68 -29.34
C SER A 567 34.36 -21.20 -29.48
N TRP A 568 33.84 -20.39 -28.56
CA TRP A 568 33.95 -18.94 -28.56
C TRP A 568 34.86 -18.44 -27.42
N SER A 569 35.46 -17.27 -27.65
CA SER A 569 36.23 -16.49 -26.67
C SER A 569 36.39 -15.07 -27.25
N ASN A 570 36.72 -14.10 -26.40
CA ASN A 570 36.93 -12.70 -26.81
C ASN A 570 35.68 -12.07 -27.47
N VAL A 571 35.90 -11.01 -28.26
CA VAL A 571 34.89 -10.42 -29.16
C VAL A 571 34.35 -11.48 -30.12
N GLN A 572 33.03 -11.63 -30.16
CA GLN A 572 32.31 -12.39 -31.18
C GLN A 572 31.04 -11.62 -31.58
N THR A 573 30.57 -11.83 -32.80
CA THR A 573 29.31 -11.22 -33.27
C THR A 573 28.14 -12.17 -32.98
N VAL A 574 27.20 -11.68 -32.18
CA VAL A 574 25.91 -12.31 -31.90
C VAL A 574 24.89 -11.77 -32.89
N THR A 575 24.11 -12.63 -33.51
CA THR A 575 23.11 -12.24 -34.52
C THR A 575 21.75 -12.86 -34.22
N TRP A 576 20.68 -12.17 -34.62
CA TRP A 576 19.30 -12.59 -34.49
C TRP A 576 18.44 -12.09 -35.67
N ASN A 577 17.29 -12.70 -35.87
CA ASN A 577 16.28 -12.22 -36.80
C ASN A 577 15.34 -11.25 -36.09
N VAL A 578 15.43 -9.95 -36.43
CA VAL A 578 14.54 -8.89 -35.92
C VAL A 578 13.07 -9.19 -36.25
N ALA A 579 12.79 -9.82 -37.40
CA ALA A 579 11.46 -10.28 -37.81
C ALA A 579 10.33 -9.24 -37.62
N GLY A 580 10.58 -7.96 -37.94
CA GLY A 580 9.60 -6.87 -37.82
C GLY A 580 9.42 -6.28 -36.41
N THR A 581 9.97 -6.92 -35.37
CA THR A 581 9.71 -6.54 -33.95
C THR A 581 10.12 -5.13 -33.56
N ALA A 582 11.09 -4.53 -34.24
CA ALA A 582 11.52 -3.15 -34.01
C ALA A 582 10.49 -2.09 -34.44
N SER A 583 9.46 -2.48 -35.21
CA SER A 583 8.42 -1.60 -35.76
C SER A 583 7.06 -1.83 -35.10
N SER A 584 6.13 -0.91 -35.31
CA SER A 584 4.72 -1.07 -34.94
C SER A 584 4.13 -2.32 -35.64
N PRO A 585 3.35 -3.17 -34.93
CA PRO A 585 2.75 -2.94 -33.61
C PRO A 585 3.57 -3.42 -32.41
N VAL A 586 4.70 -4.12 -32.61
CA VAL A 586 5.52 -4.68 -31.51
C VAL A 586 6.38 -3.61 -30.82
N ASN A 587 6.90 -2.63 -31.58
CA ASN A 587 7.61 -1.43 -31.12
C ASN A 587 8.84 -1.69 -30.20
N CYS A 588 9.52 -2.82 -30.35
CA CYS A 588 10.68 -3.19 -29.55
C CYS A 588 11.99 -2.68 -30.18
N SER A 589 12.30 -1.40 -30.02
CA SER A 589 13.46 -0.76 -30.67
C SER A 589 14.83 -1.21 -30.13
N MET A 590 14.90 -1.76 -28.92
CA MET A 590 16.13 -2.16 -28.24
C MET A 590 16.04 -3.60 -27.69
N VAL A 591 17.20 -4.26 -27.55
CA VAL A 591 17.33 -5.59 -26.95
C VAL A 591 18.48 -5.64 -25.93
N ASN A 592 18.40 -6.61 -25.01
CA ASN A 592 19.49 -7.03 -24.13
C ASN A 592 20.07 -8.36 -24.62
N ILE A 593 21.39 -8.49 -24.60
CA ILE A 593 22.12 -9.72 -24.93
C ILE A 593 22.70 -10.27 -23.64
N LEU A 594 22.20 -11.44 -23.22
CA LEU A 594 22.55 -12.07 -21.95
C LEU A 594 23.24 -13.41 -22.16
N LEU A 595 24.19 -13.73 -21.30
CA LEU A 595 24.94 -14.99 -21.28
C LEU A 595 24.58 -15.83 -20.06
N SER A 596 24.31 -17.10 -20.34
CA SER A 596 24.31 -18.20 -19.39
C SER A 596 25.62 -18.98 -19.49
N THR A 597 26.12 -19.48 -18.36
CA THR A 597 27.22 -20.47 -18.30
C THR A 597 26.76 -21.84 -17.79
N ASP A 598 25.46 -22.01 -17.51
CA ASP A 598 24.84 -23.14 -16.80
C ASP A 598 23.83 -23.92 -17.64
N GLY A 599 23.91 -23.82 -18.98
CA GLY A 599 23.01 -24.49 -19.93
C GLY A 599 21.74 -23.70 -20.27
N GLY A 600 21.64 -22.44 -19.83
CA GLY A 600 20.50 -21.55 -20.03
C GLY A 600 19.50 -21.54 -18.86
N ASN A 601 19.85 -22.13 -17.71
CA ASN A 601 18.98 -22.13 -16.52
C ASN A 601 18.94 -20.73 -15.88
N THR A 602 20.07 -20.02 -15.88
CA THR A 602 20.17 -18.62 -15.45
C THR A 602 20.96 -17.78 -16.48
N PHE A 603 20.67 -16.48 -16.55
CA PHE A 603 21.35 -15.53 -17.44
C PHE A 603 21.93 -14.33 -16.66
N PRO A 604 22.89 -14.54 -15.75
CA PRO A 604 23.37 -13.50 -14.84
C PRO A 604 24.37 -12.53 -15.49
N ILE A 605 24.93 -12.85 -16.66
CA ILE A 605 25.96 -12.03 -17.32
C ILE A 605 25.31 -11.22 -18.44
N VAL A 606 25.39 -9.90 -18.37
CA VAL A 606 24.98 -9.00 -19.47
C VAL A 606 26.16 -8.83 -20.42
N LEU A 607 26.00 -9.19 -21.69
CA LEU A 607 27.01 -8.98 -22.74
C LEU A 607 26.84 -7.64 -23.45
N ALA A 608 25.59 -7.22 -23.65
CA ALA A 608 25.20 -5.88 -24.08
C ALA A 608 23.82 -5.53 -23.51
N ALA A 609 23.62 -4.28 -23.10
CA ALA A 609 22.34 -3.76 -22.64
C ALA A 609 21.83 -2.66 -23.58
N ASN A 610 20.52 -2.60 -23.82
CA ASN A 610 19.87 -1.56 -24.62
C ASN A 610 20.51 -1.32 -26.00
N THR A 611 20.99 -2.38 -26.66
CA THR A 611 21.52 -2.28 -28.03
C THR A 611 20.36 -2.25 -29.04
N PRO A 612 20.46 -1.53 -30.17
CA PRO A 612 19.45 -1.52 -31.22
C PRO A 612 18.98 -2.91 -31.65
N ASN A 613 17.67 -3.06 -31.85
CA ASN A 613 17.07 -4.28 -32.39
C ASN A 613 17.23 -4.33 -33.92
N ASP A 614 18.47 -4.37 -34.41
CA ASP A 614 18.82 -4.34 -35.84
C ASP A 614 19.30 -5.70 -36.40
N GLY A 615 19.58 -6.66 -35.52
CA GLY A 615 19.87 -8.06 -35.86
C GLY A 615 21.32 -8.49 -35.63
N SER A 616 22.23 -7.61 -35.20
CA SER A 616 23.63 -7.95 -35.00
C SER A 616 24.36 -7.04 -34.00
N GLU A 617 25.05 -7.62 -33.03
CA GLU A 617 25.90 -6.88 -32.09
C GLU A 617 27.25 -7.61 -31.87
N SER A 618 28.33 -6.86 -31.67
CA SER A 618 29.65 -7.39 -31.37
C SER A 618 29.95 -7.29 -29.88
N VAL A 619 29.95 -8.45 -29.19
CA VAL A 619 30.04 -8.52 -27.74
C VAL A 619 31.31 -9.23 -27.27
N VAL A 620 31.83 -8.83 -26.10
CA VAL A 620 33.01 -9.46 -25.48
C VAL A 620 32.55 -10.61 -24.59
N PHE A 621 32.90 -11.85 -24.94
CA PHE A 621 32.66 -13.00 -24.07
C PHE A 621 33.70 -13.06 -22.93
N PRO A 622 33.29 -13.36 -21.68
CA PRO A 622 34.18 -13.36 -20.52
C PRO A 622 35.17 -14.55 -20.52
N SER A 623 36.23 -14.41 -19.72
CA SER A 623 37.31 -15.41 -19.54
C SER A 623 36.87 -16.61 -18.69
N VAL A 624 35.87 -17.35 -19.15
CA VAL A 624 35.30 -18.51 -18.44
C VAL A 624 35.44 -19.78 -19.28
N SER A 625 35.77 -20.89 -18.64
CA SER A 625 35.69 -22.21 -19.28
C SER A 625 34.36 -22.86 -18.92
N THR A 626 33.51 -23.07 -19.91
CA THR A 626 32.27 -23.86 -19.79
C THR A 626 31.94 -24.48 -21.14
N SER A 627 31.41 -25.70 -21.15
CA SER A 627 30.84 -26.34 -22.34
C SER A 627 29.32 -26.13 -22.47
N SER A 628 28.73 -25.32 -21.57
CA SER A 628 27.29 -25.15 -21.40
C SER A 628 26.86 -23.69 -21.54
N ALA A 629 27.51 -22.93 -22.43
CA ALA A 629 27.12 -21.55 -22.66
C ALA A 629 25.86 -21.45 -23.53
N ARG A 630 24.98 -20.49 -23.22
CA ARG A 630 23.81 -20.11 -24.03
C ARG A 630 23.67 -18.59 -24.06
N VAL A 631 23.23 -18.04 -25.19
CA VAL A 631 22.91 -16.61 -25.33
C VAL A 631 21.39 -16.44 -25.38
N LYS A 632 20.88 -15.44 -24.66
CA LYS A 632 19.48 -14.99 -24.74
C LYS A 632 19.44 -13.57 -25.31
N ILE A 633 18.56 -13.34 -26.28
CA ILE A 633 18.24 -12.00 -26.78
C ILE A 633 16.84 -11.66 -26.27
N GLN A 634 16.73 -10.61 -25.47
CA GLN A 634 15.50 -10.22 -24.78
C GLN A 634 15.07 -8.81 -25.22
N GLY A 635 13.79 -8.64 -25.57
CA GLY A 635 13.24 -7.32 -25.89
C GLY A 635 13.24 -6.39 -24.68
N VAL A 636 13.68 -5.15 -24.86
CA VAL A 636 13.60 -4.10 -23.82
C VAL A 636 12.21 -3.49 -23.83
N GLY A 637 11.61 -3.33 -22.64
CA GLY A 637 10.23 -2.85 -22.51
C GLY A 637 9.16 -3.83 -23.03
N ASN A 638 9.53 -5.10 -23.26
CA ASN A 638 8.64 -6.12 -23.81
C ASN A 638 8.91 -7.49 -23.12
N ILE A 639 8.00 -8.45 -23.31
CA ILE A 639 8.01 -9.77 -22.62
C ILE A 639 8.62 -10.91 -23.44
N PHE A 640 8.84 -10.71 -24.75
CA PHE A 640 9.36 -11.73 -25.64
C PHE A 640 10.90 -11.81 -25.62
N PHE A 641 11.41 -12.99 -25.95
CA PHE A 641 12.84 -13.25 -26.09
C PHE A 641 13.08 -14.51 -26.95
N ASP A 642 14.33 -14.77 -27.31
CA ASP A 642 14.76 -16.09 -27.76
C ASP A 642 16.10 -16.51 -27.14
N ILE A 643 16.40 -17.82 -27.14
CA ILE A 643 17.62 -18.41 -26.59
C ILE A 643 18.29 -19.29 -27.65
N SER A 644 19.61 -19.17 -27.80
CA SER A 644 20.41 -20.05 -28.67
C SER A 644 20.07 -21.54 -28.47
N ASN A 645 19.88 -22.29 -29.56
CA ASN A 645 19.37 -23.66 -29.53
C ASN A 645 20.35 -24.72 -28.99
N VAL A 646 21.66 -24.42 -28.98
CA VAL A 646 22.71 -25.42 -28.67
C VAL A 646 23.70 -24.87 -27.65
N ASN A 647 24.10 -25.70 -26.69
CA ASN A 647 25.23 -25.41 -25.81
C ASN A 647 26.50 -25.23 -26.66
N PHE A 648 27.10 -24.05 -26.58
CA PHE A 648 28.43 -23.79 -27.14
C PHE A 648 29.47 -23.75 -26.01
N SER A 649 30.74 -23.90 -26.39
CA SER A 649 31.84 -23.84 -25.44
C SER A 649 32.42 -22.44 -25.37
N LEU A 650 32.64 -21.95 -24.15
CA LEU A 650 33.56 -20.86 -23.87
C LEU A 650 34.90 -21.44 -23.43
N SER A 651 35.96 -20.91 -24.03
CA SER A 651 37.34 -21.26 -23.67
C SER A 651 37.96 -20.12 -22.87
N THR A 652 38.73 -20.47 -21.84
CA THR A 652 39.75 -19.56 -21.34
C THR A 652 40.75 -19.29 -22.47
N TYR A 653 41.26 -18.05 -22.53
CA TYR A 653 42.11 -17.59 -23.63
C TYR A 653 43.36 -18.47 -23.74
N VAL A 654 43.40 -19.29 -24.79
CA VAL A 654 44.47 -20.26 -25.00
C VAL A 654 45.81 -19.52 -25.12
N GLY A 655 46.83 -20.03 -24.42
CA GLY A 655 48.10 -19.33 -24.15
C GLY A 655 48.73 -18.65 -25.37
N GLY A 656 48.86 -17.32 -25.31
CA GLY A 656 49.70 -16.55 -26.24
C GLY A 656 49.13 -15.21 -26.71
N THR A 657 47.84 -14.94 -26.53
CA THR A 657 47.20 -13.70 -26.98
C THR A 657 46.88 -12.74 -25.85
N ALA A 658 47.35 -11.50 -26.00
CA ALA A 658 46.85 -10.35 -25.28
C ALA A 658 45.40 -10.10 -25.72
N SER A 659 44.46 -9.94 -24.78
CA SER A 659 43.06 -9.71 -25.10
C SER A 659 42.47 -8.70 -24.14
N VAL A 660 42.40 -7.45 -24.58
CA VAL A 660 41.84 -6.35 -23.79
C VAL A 660 40.42 -6.06 -24.25
N GLY A 661 39.50 -6.06 -23.31
CA GLY A 661 38.11 -5.64 -23.51
C GLY A 661 37.69 -4.67 -22.41
N VAL A 662 36.46 -4.15 -22.53
CA VAL A 662 35.86 -3.34 -21.48
C VAL A 662 35.30 -4.25 -20.39
N GLU A 663 35.59 -3.92 -19.13
CA GLU A 663 34.98 -4.53 -17.95
C GLU A 663 33.82 -3.66 -17.44
N SER A 664 33.96 -2.34 -17.48
CA SER A 664 32.88 -1.40 -17.19
C SER A 664 33.08 -0.06 -17.91
N LEU A 665 31.97 0.60 -18.24
CA LEU A 665 31.92 2.03 -18.49
C LEU A 665 30.93 2.63 -17.50
N SER A 666 31.37 3.64 -16.74
CA SER A 666 30.54 4.33 -15.74
C SER A 666 30.56 5.82 -15.97
N LEU A 667 29.40 6.47 -15.81
CA LEU A 667 29.33 7.92 -15.61
C LEU A 667 29.96 8.23 -14.25
N ILE A 668 30.88 9.19 -14.20
CA ILE A 668 31.61 9.58 -12.98
C ILE A 668 31.56 11.09 -12.70
N GLY A 669 31.04 11.86 -13.65
CA GLY A 669 30.86 13.29 -13.53
C GLY A 669 30.10 13.82 -14.74
N GLU A 670 29.44 14.94 -14.54
CA GLU A 670 28.66 15.66 -15.54
C GLU A 670 28.80 17.16 -15.22
N SER A 671 28.31 18.03 -16.10
CA SER A 671 28.40 19.49 -15.92
C SER A 671 27.05 20.17 -15.77
N CYS A 672 25.96 19.40 -15.85
CA CYS A 672 24.64 19.82 -15.42
C CYS A 672 24.64 20.37 -13.99
N VAL A 673 23.83 21.41 -13.75
CA VAL A 673 23.61 22.00 -12.42
C VAL A 673 22.11 22.29 -12.27
N PRO A 674 21.42 21.70 -11.27
CA PRO A 674 21.91 20.65 -10.36
C PRO A 674 22.15 19.31 -11.08
N THR A 675 23.14 18.54 -10.62
CA THR A 675 23.48 17.21 -11.19
C THR A 675 22.30 16.23 -11.12
N ASN A 676 21.92 15.65 -12.26
CA ASN A 676 20.85 14.68 -12.42
C ASN A 676 21.34 13.21 -12.60
N ASN A 677 22.66 12.99 -12.68
CA ASN A 677 23.34 11.71 -12.97
C ASN A 677 22.94 11.08 -14.32
N ALA A 678 22.78 11.90 -15.34
CA ALA A 678 22.42 11.48 -16.70
C ALA A 678 23.52 11.86 -17.71
N VAL A 679 23.16 11.94 -18.99
CA VAL A 679 24.04 12.52 -20.01
C VAL A 679 23.24 13.53 -20.79
N ASP A 680 23.61 14.80 -20.73
CA ASP A 680 22.78 15.90 -21.21
C ASP A 680 23.26 16.54 -22.53
N PRO A 681 22.35 16.83 -23.48
CA PRO A 681 22.71 17.58 -24.68
C PRO A 681 23.39 18.92 -24.36
N GLY A 682 24.61 19.11 -24.89
CA GLY A 682 25.41 20.33 -24.72
C GLY A 682 26.35 20.32 -23.51
N GLU A 683 26.22 19.36 -22.60
CA GLU A 683 27.05 19.31 -21.38
C GLU A 683 28.41 18.65 -21.62
N ARG A 684 29.38 18.90 -20.72
CA ARG A 684 30.60 18.09 -20.56
C ARG A 684 30.35 16.91 -19.60
N VAL A 685 30.47 15.71 -20.15
CA VAL A 685 30.35 14.41 -19.48
C VAL A 685 31.74 13.88 -19.14
N ASP A 686 31.91 13.29 -17.95
CA ASP A 686 33.06 12.48 -17.55
C ASP A 686 32.65 11.01 -17.36
N VAL A 687 33.31 10.10 -18.06
CA VAL A 687 33.10 8.65 -17.95
C VAL A 687 34.39 7.91 -17.62
N ARG A 688 34.31 6.91 -16.73
CA ARG A 688 35.41 6.00 -16.43
C ARG A 688 35.26 4.73 -17.26
N LEU A 689 36.19 4.54 -18.20
CA LEU A 689 36.36 3.30 -18.94
C LEU A 689 37.34 2.41 -18.18
N THR A 690 36.85 1.30 -17.66
CA THR A 690 37.67 0.23 -17.08
C THR A 690 37.90 -0.84 -18.13
N LEU A 691 39.17 -1.07 -18.47
CA LEU A 691 39.58 -2.19 -19.30
C LEU A 691 40.02 -3.35 -18.43
N GLN A 692 39.82 -4.58 -18.90
CA GLN A 692 40.44 -5.78 -18.35
C GLN A 692 41.23 -6.50 -19.43
N ASN A 693 42.43 -6.98 -19.09
CA ASN A 693 43.11 -7.97 -19.93
C ASN A 693 42.55 -9.35 -19.59
N PHE A 694 41.55 -9.79 -20.35
CA PHE A 694 40.97 -11.12 -20.25
C PHE A 694 41.93 -12.22 -20.75
N GLY A 695 42.92 -11.86 -21.56
CA GLY A 695 43.90 -12.75 -22.18
C GLY A 695 44.90 -13.38 -21.20
N SER A 696 45.65 -14.37 -21.69
CA SER A 696 46.55 -15.22 -20.89
C SER A 696 48.02 -14.78 -20.89
N VAL A 697 48.35 -13.68 -21.57
CA VAL A 697 49.67 -13.03 -21.51
C VAL A 697 49.51 -11.52 -21.28
N ASN A 698 50.59 -10.84 -20.88
CA ASN A 698 50.59 -9.38 -20.70
C ASN A 698 50.18 -8.68 -21.99
N ALA A 699 49.12 -7.88 -21.94
CA ALA A 699 48.76 -6.96 -23.00
C ALA A 699 49.63 -5.70 -22.89
N THR A 700 50.29 -5.31 -23.98
CA THR A 700 51.25 -4.19 -24.03
C THR A 700 50.80 -3.10 -24.99
N ASN A 701 51.24 -1.87 -24.75
CA ASN A 701 50.90 -0.69 -25.57
C ASN A 701 49.39 -0.56 -25.77
N ILE A 702 48.65 -0.71 -24.67
CA ILE A 702 47.20 -0.62 -24.66
C ILE A 702 46.81 0.86 -24.71
N THR A 703 45.99 1.24 -25.68
CA THR A 703 45.37 2.57 -25.75
C THR A 703 43.89 2.41 -26.05
N ALA A 704 43.06 3.32 -25.55
CA ALA A 704 41.69 3.44 -26.02
C ALA A 704 41.38 4.87 -26.44
N ILE A 705 40.66 4.99 -27.55
CA ILE A 705 40.34 6.23 -28.23
C ILE A 705 38.84 6.41 -28.13
N LEU A 706 38.39 7.45 -27.43
CA LEU A 706 37.01 7.89 -27.49
C LEU A 706 36.77 8.55 -28.86
N LEU A 707 35.86 8.00 -29.65
CA LEU A 707 35.61 8.45 -31.02
C LEU A 707 34.76 9.72 -31.04
N ALA A 708 35.14 10.70 -31.87
CA ALA A 708 34.42 11.96 -32.06
C ALA A 708 33.27 11.79 -33.08
N ASP A 709 32.31 10.93 -32.76
CA ASP A 709 31.18 10.61 -33.64
C ASP A 709 29.89 10.31 -32.86
N SER A 710 28.79 10.06 -33.57
CA SER A 710 27.50 9.64 -32.97
C SER A 710 26.96 10.57 -31.86
N GLY A 711 27.31 11.87 -31.90
CA GLY A 711 26.95 12.87 -30.91
C GLY A 711 28.04 13.16 -29.86
N VAL A 712 29.14 12.40 -29.83
CA VAL A 712 30.32 12.70 -29.00
C VAL A 712 31.13 13.83 -29.63
N VAL A 713 31.14 14.99 -28.99
CA VAL A 713 31.86 16.20 -29.41
C VAL A 713 33.04 16.46 -28.47
N SER A 714 34.15 17.01 -28.97
CA SER A 714 35.33 17.38 -28.16
C SER A 714 35.85 16.29 -27.18
N PRO A 715 36.00 15.02 -27.60
CA PRO A 715 36.46 13.97 -26.70
C PRO A 715 37.90 14.20 -26.23
N SER A 716 38.18 13.74 -25.01
CA SER A 716 39.49 13.80 -24.39
C SER A 716 40.55 13.04 -25.20
N PRO A 717 41.83 13.44 -25.14
CA PRO A 717 42.92 12.76 -25.85
C PRO A 717 43.01 11.26 -25.58
N VAL A 718 43.65 10.54 -26.50
CA VAL A 718 43.93 9.10 -26.39
C VAL A 718 44.62 8.78 -25.07
N GLN A 719 44.02 7.90 -24.26
CA GLN A 719 44.61 7.45 -23.00
C GLN A 719 45.43 6.16 -23.22
N SER A 720 46.54 6.05 -22.49
CA SER A 720 47.32 4.80 -22.41
C SER A 720 47.04 4.05 -21.11
N PHE A 721 46.78 2.75 -21.25
CA PHE A 721 46.65 1.79 -20.14
C PHE A 721 47.97 1.00 -19.94
N GLY A 722 49.00 1.31 -20.72
CA GLY A 722 50.36 0.78 -20.55
C GLY A 722 50.45 -0.73 -20.81
N THR A 723 50.80 -1.48 -19.76
CA THR A 723 50.88 -2.95 -19.78
C THR A 723 49.97 -3.52 -18.70
N MET A 724 49.07 -4.44 -19.07
CA MET A 724 48.15 -5.11 -18.15
C MET A 724 48.43 -6.61 -18.12
N ALA A 725 48.65 -7.15 -16.93
CA ALA A 725 48.79 -8.59 -16.72
C ALA A 725 47.45 -9.32 -16.92
N PRO A 726 47.45 -10.64 -17.20
CA PRO A 726 46.23 -11.46 -17.24
C PRO A 726 45.33 -11.24 -16.02
N GLY A 727 44.04 -11.01 -16.25
CA GLY A 727 43.03 -10.72 -15.22
C GLY A 727 43.08 -9.31 -14.63
N ALA A 728 44.13 -8.52 -14.86
CA ALA A 728 44.22 -7.17 -14.31
C ALA A 728 43.18 -6.24 -14.95
N THR A 729 42.49 -5.46 -14.11
CA THR A 729 41.63 -4.34 -14.50
C THR A 729 42.38 -3.02 -14.34
N PHE A 730 42.04 -2.02 -15.16
CA PHE A 730 42.58 -0.66 -15.00
C PHE A 730 41.60 0.37 -15.57
N GLY A 731 41.28 1.40 -14.80
CA GLY A 731 40.37 2.49 -15.18
C GLY A 731 41.09 3.73 -15.71
N ARG A 732 40.53 4.36 -16.74
CA ARG A 732 40.88 5.72 -17.18
C ARG A 732 39.62 6.57 -17.32
N ASP A 733 39.77 7.82 -16.94
CA ASP A 733 38.72 8.81 -17.05
C ASP A 733 38.84 9.50 -18.42
N TYR A 734 37.70 9.60 -19.09
CA TYR A 734 37.52 10.25 -20.38
C TYR A 734 36.46 11.32 -20.23
N SER A 735 36.56 12.37 -21.05
CA SER A 735 35.55 13.42 -21.06
C SER A 735 35.15 13.81 -22.46
N PHE A 736 33.90 14.19 -22.67
CA PHE A 736 33.40 14.67 -23.95
C PHE A 736 32.24 15.63 -23.74
N THR A 737 31.85 16.35 -24.78
CA THR A 737 30.58 17.09 -24.82
C THR A 737 29.53 16.22 -25.50
N ALA A 738 28.41 15.95 -24.84
CA ALA A 738 27.29 15.22 -25.44
C ALA A 738 26.50 16.14 -26.39
N ASN A 739 25.98 15.59 -27.49
CA ASN A 739 25.17 16.33 -28.45
C ASN A 739 24.08 15.42 -29.04
N GLY A 740 22.84 15.93 -29.09
CA GLY A 740 21.67 15.21 -29.57
C GLY A 740 20.39 15.91 -29.14
N ALA A 741 19.25 15.22 -29.27
CA ALA A 741 17.97 15.71 -28.76
C ALA A 741 17.69 15.13 -27.37
N CYS A 742 16.97 15.87 -26.53
CA CYS A 742 16.53 15.37 -25.25
C CYS A 742 15.61 14.14 -25.39
N GLY A 743 15.80 13.13 -24.55
CA GLY A 743 15.15 11.81 -24.68
C GLY A 743 15.66 10.96 -25.87
N GLY A 744 16.63 11.46 -26.63
CA GLY A 744 17.32 10.69 -27.67
C GLY A 744 18.34 9.72 -27.09
N THR A 745 19.10 9.05 -27.96
CA THR A 745 20.20 8.17 -27.56
C THR A 745 21.55 8.69 -28.05
N LEU A 746 22.59 8.42 -27.27
CA LEU A 746 23.97 8.80 -27.53
C LEU A 746 24.87 7.55 -27.50
N PRO A 747 25.20 6.97 -28.67
CA PRO A 747 26.19 5.90 -28.79
C PRO A 747 27.60 6.43 -28.53
N VAL A 748 28.15 6.18 -27.34
CA VAL A 748 29.53 6.49 -26.97
C VAL A 748 30.43 5.33 -27.36
N ARG A 749 31.40 5.58 -28.26
CA ARG A 749 32.25 4.54 -28.85
C ARG A 749 33.72 4.68 -28.49
N PHE A 750 34.31 3.57 -28.05
CA PHE A 750 35.73 3.44 -27.73
C PHE A 750 36.41 2.46 -28.66
N GLU A 751 37.36 2.94 -29.46
CA GLU A 751 38.27 2.09 -30.22
C GLU A 751 39.46 1.70 -29.33
N ILE A 752 39.56 0.41 -29.00
CA ILE A 752 40.61 -0.15 -28.15
C ILE A 752 41.70 -0.72 -29.06
N ARG A 753 42.96 -0.37 -28.77
CA ARG A 753 44.14 -0.88 -29.46
C ARG A 753 45.05 -1.62 -28.50
N THR A 754 45.70 -2.66 -29.00
CA THR A 754 46.84 -3.33 -28.36
C THR A 754 47.98 -3.38 -29.35
N ASN A 755 49.22 -3.09 -28.91
CA ASN A 755 50.37 -2.95 -29.82
C ASN A 755 50.11 -2.05 -31.04
N ASN A 756 49.36 -0.96 -30.84
CA ASN A 756 48.90 0.00 -31.86
C ASN A 756 47.96 -0.57 -32.96
N VAL A 757 47.50 -1.82 -32.85
CA VAL A 757 46.49 -2.42 -33.74
C VAL A 757 45.13 -2.40 -33.04
N VAL A 758 44.07 -2.06 -33.77
CA VAL A 758 42.68 -2.11 -33.26
C VAL A 758 42.34 -3.54 -32.86
N SER A 759 42.04 -3.76 -31.58
CA SER A 759 41.61 -5.05 -31.04
C SER A 759 40.10 -5.17 -30.97
N SER A 760 39.40 -4.07 -30.71
CA SER A 760 37.95 -4.04 -30.53
C SER A 760 37.42 -2.61 -30.62
N ILE A 761 36.13 -2.48 -30.96
CA ILE A 761 35.35 -1.26 -30.75
C ILE A 761 34.26 -1.62 -29.75
N TYR A 762 34.17 -0.85 -28.67
CA TYR A 762 33.11 -0.98 -27.67
C TYR A 762 32.14 0.19 -27.82
N THR A 763 30.85 -0.10 -27.81
CA THR A 763 29.77 0.90 -27.85
C THR A 763 28.95 0.78 -26.57
N ASN A 764 28.74 1.91 -25.89
CA ASN A 764 27.71 2.04 -24.86
C ASN A 764 26.70 3.08 -25.31
N VAL A 765 25.40 2.82 -25.15
CA VAL A 765 24.35 3.78 -25.52
C VAL A 765 23.82 4.43 -24.24
N PHE A 766 24.06 5.73 -24.08
CA PHE A 766 23.40 6.53 -23.06
C PHE A 766 22.06 7.04 -23.59
N THR A 767 21.05 7.16 -22.72
CA THR A 767 19.87 7.99 -23.01
C THR A 767 20.21 9.44 -22.68
N LEU A 768 19.78 10.37 -23.52
CA LEU A 768 20.01 11.80 -23.32
C LEU A 768 18.94 12.40 -22.40
N GLY A 769 19.38 13.03 -21.31
CA GLY A 769 18.53 13.60 -20.26
C GLY A 769 18.20 12.64 -19.12
N GLY A 770 18.02 13.21 -17.94
CA GLY A 770 17.48 12.51 -16.77
C GLY A 770 15.97 12.25 -16.90
N VAL A 771 15.40 11.61 -15.88
CA VAL A 771 13.94 11.46 -15.76
C VAL A 771 13.44 12.46 -14.74
N ALA A 772 12.62 13.43 -15.17
CA ALA A 772 11.92 14.33 -14.26
C ALA A 772 10.41 14.05 -14.23
N SER A 773 9.80 14.40 -13.10
CA SER A 773 8.39 14.20 -12.80
C SER A 773 7.61 15.50 -13.01
N ALA A 774 7.02 15.69 -14.19
CA ALA A 774 6.24 16.88 -14.51
C ALA A 774 4.77 16.69 -14.09
N THR A 775 4.29 17.43 -13.08
CA THR A 775 2.87 17.42 -12.70
C THR A 775 2.09 18.49 -13.44
N GLN A 776 1.11 18.09 -14.24
CA GLN A 776 0.17 19.00 -14.88
C GLN A 776 -1.26 18.79 -14.38
N SER A 777 -1.93 19.89 -14.07
CA SER A 777 -3.35 19.89 -13.71
C SER A 777 -4.24 20.15 -14.93
N ARG A 778 -5.42 19.54 -14.94
CA ARG A 778 -6.53 19.84 -15.86
C ARG A 778 -7.82 19.81 -15.04
N THR A 779 -8.73 20.75 -15.26
CA THR A 779 -9.98 20.89 -14.51
C THR A 779 -11.15 21.04 -15.48
N ASN A 780 -12.25 20.33 -15.23
CA ASN A 780 -13.55 20.62 -15.82
C ASN A 780 -14.44 21.21 -14.72
N THR A 781 -14.72 22.51 -14.81
CA THR A 781 -15.53 23.25 -13.84
C THR A 781 -17.04 23.17 -14.09
N THR A 782 -17.48 22.31 -15.03
CA THR A 782 -18.91 22.07 -15.25
C THR A 782 -19.48 21.39 -14.02
N THR A 783 -20.49 22.00 -13.40
CA THR A 783 -21.22 21.39 -12.29
C THR A 783 -21.75 20.02 -12.72
N ILE A 784 -21.46 19.00 -11.91
CA ILE A 784 -22.00 17.66 -12.10
C ILE A 784 -23.18 17.51 -11.15
N HIS A 785 -24.39 17.33 -11.67
CA HIS A 785 -25.56 16.96 -10.86
C HIS A 785 -25.58 15.45 -10.66
N VAL A 786 -25.93 15.00 -9.45
CA VAL A 786 -26.04 13.58 -9.10
C VAL A 786 -27.33 13.44 -8.27
N PRO A 787 -28.40 12.77 -8.75
CA PRO A 787 -28.61 12.25 -10.10
C PRO A 787 -28.90 13.36 -11.12
N THR A 788 -29.29 12.97 -12.34
CA THR A 788 -29.50 13.83 -13.52
C THR A 788 -30.51 14.97 -13.33
N THR A 789 -31.43 14.84 -12.36
CA THR A 789 -32.53 15.79 -12.12
C THR A 789 -32.47 16.40 -10.73
N SER A 790 -32.46 17.73 -10.65
CA SER A 790 -32.54 18.48 -9.39
C SER A 790 -33.94 18.48 -8.75
N SER A 791 -34.84 17.59 -9.19
CA SER A 791 -36.24 17.51 -8.76
C SER A 791 -36.54 16.38 -7.77
N GLY A 792 -35.54 15.57 -7.38
CA GLY A 792 -35.70 14.52 -6.36
C GLY A 792 -36.71 13.44 -6.76
N THR A 793 -36.72 13.02 -8.03
CA THR A 793 -37.66 12.01 -8.55
C THR A 793 -36.94 10.96 -9.38
N GLY A 794 -36.27 10.02 -8.69
CA GLY A 794 -35.68 8.81 -9.26
C GLY A 794 -34.15 8.77 -9.20
N ALA A 795 -33.63 7.61 -8.79
CA ALA A 795 -32.23 7.20 -8.93
C ALA A 795 -31.75 7.33 -10.38
N GLY A 796 -30.46 7.60 -10.59
CA GLY A 796 -29.95 7.73 -11.95
C GLY A 796 -28.51 8.21 -12.10
N ILE A 797 -28.07 8.22 -13.35
CA ILE A 797 -26.76 8.74 -13.75
C ILE A 797 -26.61 10.22 -13.43
N ALA A 798 -25.37 10.64 -13.20
CA ALA A 798 -25.01 12.04 -13.09
C ALA A 798 -25.28 12.83 -14.39
N SER A 799 -25.10 14.16 -14.34
CA SER A 799 -25.13 15.02 -15.53
C SER A 799 -24.07 16.11 -15.44
N PRO A 800 -23.12 16.21 -16.39
CA PRO A 800 -22.93 15.35 -17.56
C PRO A 800 -22.40 13.94 -17.22
N TYR A 801 -22.71 12.95 -18.08
CA TYR A 801 -22.30 11.55 -17.92
C TYR A 801 -21.86 10.94 -19.27
N PRO A 802 -20.55 10.67 -19.47
CA PRO A 802 -19.45 11.09 -18.60
C PRO A 802 -19.28 12.62 -18.55
N SER A 803 -18.73 13.11 -17.44
CA SER A 803 -18.06 14.40 -17.38
C SER A 803 -16.62 14.23 -17.82
N SER A 804 -16.23 14.76 -18.97
CA SER A 804 -14.90 14.51 -19.55
C SER A 804 -13.91 15.68 -19.38
N ILE A 805 -12.62 15.34 -19.33
CA ILE A 805 -11.48 16.24 -19.48
C ILE A 805 -10.65 15.73 -20.66
N SER A 806 -10.54 16.53 -21.73
CA SER A 806 -9.61 16.24 -22.83
C SER A 806 -8.21 16.70 -22.47
N VAL A 807 -7.28 15.76 -22.37
CA VAL A 807 -5.87 15.99 -22.04
C VAL A 807 -5.03 15.92 -23.32
N SER A 808 -4.31 17.00 -23.60
CA SER A 808 -3.35 17.10 -24.70
C SER A 808 -2.14 17.94 -24.29
N GLY A 809 -1.06 17.84 -25.07
CA GLY A 809 0.18 18.59 -24.83
C GLY A 809 0.99 18.10 -23.62
N ILE A 810 0.74 16.88 -23.13
CA ILE A 810 1.53 16.25 -22.06
C ILE A 810 2.38 15.14 -22.68
N SER A 811 3.70 15.28 -22.57
CA SER A 811 4.70 14.28 -22.95
C SER A 811 5.00 13.32 -21.79
N GLY A 812 5.72 12.23 -22.10
CA GLY A 812 6.10 11.22 -21.11
C GLY A 812 5.00 10.19 -20.82
N THR A 813 5.28 9.31 -19.87
CA THR A 813 4.32 8.31 -19.36
C THR A 813 3.89 8.67 -17.94
N ILE A 814 2.67 8.28 -17.55
CA ILE A 814 2.12 8.60 -16.22
C ILE A 814 2.96 7.96 -15.10
N GLU A 815 3.29 8.73 -14.09
CA GLU A 815 3.90 8.27 -12.83
C GLU A 815 2.90 8.22 -11.68
N LYS A 816 2.00 9.20 -11.63
CA LYS A 816 1.01 9.36 -10.56
C LYS A 816 -0.20 10.14 -11.09
N VAL A 817 -1.39 9.73 -10.68
CA VAL A 817 -2.62 10.48 -10.90
C VAL A 817 -3.22 10.82 -9.54
N THR A 818 -3.73 12.04 -9.40
CA THR A 818 -4.65 12.40 -8.30
C THR A 818 -5.90 13.06 -8.88
N VAL A 819 -7.05 12.79 -8.28
CA VAL A 819 -8.33 13.40 -8.66
C VAL A 819 -8.75 14.37 -7.56
N SER A 820 -9.52 15.39 -7.87
CA SER A 820 -10.21 16.18 -6.85
C SER A 820 -11.63 16.52 -7.27
N LEU A 821 -12.59 16.23 -6.41
CA LEU A 821 -13.99 16.64 -6.52
C LEU A 821 -14.15 17.95 -5.76
N VAL A 822 -14.61 19.01 -6.43
CA VAL A 822 -14.63 20.38 -5.89
C VAL A 822 -16.07 20.77 -5.56
N GLY A 823 -16.37 20.98 -4.28
CA GLY A 823 -17.72 21.29 -3.81
C GLY A 823 -18.71 20.13 -3.92
N PHE A 824 -18.26 18.90 -3.60
CA PHE A 824 -19.12 17.72 -3.50
C PHE A 824 -20.15 17.88 -2.37
N SER A 825 -21.41 17.69 -2.72
CA SER A 825 -22.56 17.73 -1.81
C SER A 825 -23.50 16.58 -2.19
N HIS A 826 -24.07 15.86 -1.23
CA HIS A 826 -25.12 14.85 -1.42
C HIS A 826 -25.97 14.76 -0.15
N SER A 827 -27.27 14.49 -0.28
CA SER A 827 -28.15 14.28 0.88
C SER A 827 -27.85 12.96 1.61
N TYR A 828 -27.34 11.96 0.90
CA TYR A 828 -26.95 10.65 1.43
C TYR A 828 -25.69 10.16 0.66
N PRO A 829 -24.45 10.42 1.10
CA PRO A 829 -23.26 10.14 0.28
C PRO A 829 -22.93 8.65 0.10
N TYR A 830 -23.55 7.76 0.89
CA TYR A 830 -23.26 6.33 0.90
C TYR A 830 -23.69 5.60 -0.39
N ASP A 831 -24.74 6.06 -1.08
CA ASP A 831 -25.27 5.43 -2.30
C ASP A 831 -24.61 5.91 -3.61
N ILE A 832 -23.55 6.72 -3.49
CA ILE A 832 -22.86 7.32 -4.62
C ILE A 832 -21.71 6.46 -5.11
N ASP A 833 -21.85 5.98 -6.34
CA ASP A 833 -20.79 5.34 -7.10
C ASP A 833 -20.13 6.35 -8.04
N MET A 834 -18.79 6.48 -8.01
CA MET A 834 -18.04 7.27 -8.99
C MET A 834 -16.84 6.52 -9.57
N LEU A 835 -16.73 6.58 -10.89
CA LEU A 835 -15.70 5.90 -11.68
C LEU A 835 -14.92 6.89 -12.53
N LEU A 836 -13.58 6.86 -12.44
CA LEU A 836 -12.70 7.52 -13.39
C LEU A 836 -12.24 6.52 -14.46
N VAL A 837 -12.31 6.92 -15.73
CA VAL A 837 -11.77 6.16 -16.87
C VAL A 837 -10.72 7.01 -17.60
N GLY A 838 -9.56 6.42 -17.87
CA GLY A 838 -8.43 7.06 -18.56
C GLY A 838 -8.41 6.78 -20.07
N PRO A 839 -7.53 7.47 -20.83
CA PRO A 839 -7.50 7.40 -22.30
C PRO A 839 -7.30 6.01 -22.91
N GLY A 840 -6.60 5.11 -22.22
CA GLY A 840 -6.37 3.73 -22.65
C GLY A 840 -7.46 2.74 -22.22
N GLY A 841 -8.57 3.21 -21.62
CA GLY A 841 -9.66 2.37 -21.11
C GLY A 841 -9.42 1.80 -19.70
N GLN A 842 -8.29 2.10 -19.06
CA GLN A 842 -8.09 1.81 -17.64
C GLN A 842 -9.13 2.55 -16.79
N SER A 843 -9.57 1.97 -15.68
CA SER A 843 -10.59 2.57 -14.83
C SER A 843 -10.36 2.31 -13.34
N VAL A 844 -10.89 3.20 -12.48
CA VAL A 844 -10.76 3.14 -11.02
C VAL A 844 -12.01 3.71 -10.35
N VAL A 845 -12.51 3.04 -9.31
CA VAL A 845 -13.55 3.60 -8.43
C VAL A 845 -12.93 4.66 -7.52
N LEU A 846 -13.50 5.85 -7.52
CA LEU A 846 -13.09 6.93 -6.62
C LEU A 846 -13.82 6.83 -5.27
N MET A 847 -15.12 6.55 -5.30
CA MET A 847 -15.98 6.36 -4.14
C MET A 847 -17.14 5.40 -4.46
N CYS A 848 -17.49 4.55 -3.50
CA CYS A 848 -18.64 3.63 -3.48
C CYS A 848 -18.88 3.16 -2.03
N ALA A 849 -20.11 3.24 -1.52
CA ALA A 849 -20.46 2.86 -0.14
C ALA A 849 -19.65 3.59 0.96
N VAL A 850 -19.37 4.89 0.75
CA VAL A 850 -18.54 5.72 1.65
C VAL A 850 -19.34 6.82 2.32
N GLY A 851 -18.91 7.22 3.52
CA GLY A 851 -19.64 8.18 4.35
C GLY A 851 -20.65 7.49 5.27
N ASP A 852 -21.55 8.29 5.83
CA ASP A 852 -22.71 7.84 6.61
C ASP A 852 -24.03 8.29 5.98
N GLU A 853 -25.12 8.06 6.69
CA GLU A 853 -26.50 8.38 6.29
C GLU A 853 -26.84 9.89 6.32
N TYR A 854 -25.87 10.78 6.52
CA TYR A 854 -26.10 12.22 6.74
C TYR A 854 -25.64 13.09 5.56
N SER A 855 -26.39 14.15 5.30
CA SER A 855 -26.12 15.07 4.20
C SER A 855 -24.79 15.79 4.32
N VAL A 856 -23.99 15.77 3.24
CA VAL A 856 -22.72 16.47 3.13
C VAL A 856 -22.85 17.67 2.19
N ASN A 857 -22.14 18.76 2.50
CA ASN A 857 -22.28 20.03 1.80
C ASN A 857 -20.90 20.64 1.47
N SER A 858 -20.67 20.91 0.18
CA SER A 858 -19.50 21.63 -0.36
C SER A 858 -18.13 21.09 0.06
N LEU A 859 -17.99 19.77 0.16
CA LEU A 859 -16.72 19.11 0.47
C LEU A 859 -15.72 19.20 -0.70
N ASN A 860 -14.44 19.38 -0.38
CA ASN A 860 -13.35 19.20 -1.34
C ASN A 860 -12.64 17.89 -1.02
N LEU A 861 -12.81 16.90 -1.89
CA LEU A 861 -12.25 15.56 -1.74
C LEU A 861 -11.11 15.38 -2.76
N THR A 862 -9.88 15.17 -2.29
CA THR A 862 -8.74 14.79 -3.14
C THR A 862 -8.46 13.30 -2.98
N LEU A 863 -8.34 12.60 -4.11
CA LEU A 863 -8.19 11.17 -4.20
C LEU A 863 -6.76 10.85 -4.65
N ASP A 864 -6.01 10.13 -3.81
CA ASP A 864 -4.58 9.83 -3.98
C ASP A 864 -4.23 8.47 -3.34
N ASP A 865 -3.56 7.58 -4.08
CA ASP A 865 -3.11 6.26 -3.57
C ASP A 865 -2.19 6.38 -2.34
N GLU A 866 -1.43 7.48 -2.25
CA GLU A 866 -0.49 7.77 -1.16
C GLU A 866 -1.15 8.42 0.07
N ALA A 867 -2.46 8.70 0.04
CA ALA A 867 -3.17 9.27 1.17
C ALA A 867 -3.08 8.36 2.42
N ALA A 868 -2.98 8.96 3.61
CA ALA A 868 -2.85 8.21 4.86
C ALA A 868 -4.13 7.42 5.24
N ALA A 869 -5.30 7.86 4.77
CA ALA A 869 -6.60 7.28 5.12
C ALA A 869 -7.44 7.00 3.87
N SER A 870 -8.25 5.94 3.92
CA SER A 870 -9.38 5.75 3.01
C SER A 870 -10.54 6.71 3.35
N LEU A 871 -11.47 6.91 2.43
CA LEU A 871 -12.76 7.52 2.76
C LEU A 871 -13.45 6.62 3.81
N PRO A 872 -14.09 7.16 4.86
CA PRO A 872 -14.62 6.35 5.95
C PRO A 872 -15.86 5.53 5.55
N PHE A 873 -16.02 4.36 6.17
CA PHE A 873 -17.26 3.58 6.18
C PHE A 873 -18.13 3.98 7.37
N SER A 874 -19.42 4.29 7.13
CA SER A 874 -20.40 4.63 8.17
C SER A 874 -19.97 5.75 9.15
N ALA A 875 -19.25 6.76 8.67
CA ALA A 875 -18.92 7.97 9.43
C ALA A 875 -18.84 9.20 8.51
N PRO A 876 -18.98 10.44 9.04
CA PRO A 876 -19.16 11.63 8.20
C PRO A 876 -17.99 11.87 7.25
N LEU A 877 -18.28 12.11 5.97
CA LEU A 877 -17.26 12.59 5.04
C LEU A 877 -16.82 14.02 5.42
N THR A 878 -15.52 14.27 5.32
CA THR A 878 -14.91 15.57 5.56
C THR A 878 -14.04 15.97 4.37
N SER A 879 -13.76 17.27 4.21
CA SER A 879 -12.82 17.72 3.17
C SER A 879 -11.41 17.26 3.52
N GLY A 880 -10.66 16.72 2.55
CA GLY A 880 -9.34 16.16 2.80
C GLY A 880 -8.78 15.34 1.64
N THR A 881 -7.65 14.70 1.88
CA THR A 881 -6.99 13.80 0.94
C THR A 881 -7.14 12.36 1.42
N PHE A 882 -7.74 11.52 0.59
CA PHE A 882 -8.10 10.14 0.90
C PHE A 882 -7.70 9.20 -0.23
N LYS A 883 -7.60 7.90 0.05
CA LYS A 883 -7.46 6.88 -0.98
C LYS A 883 -8.78 6.73 -1.75
N PRO A 884 -8.75 6.40 -3.05
CA PRO A 884 -9.93 5.85 -3.71
C PRO A 884 -10.42 4.64 -2.93
N THR A 885 -11.73 4.60 -2.66
CA THR A 885 -12.30 3.66 -1.69
C THR A 885 -13.64 3.15 -2.20
N ALA A 886 -13.80 1.83 -2.20
CA ALA A 886 -15.06 1.15 -2.45
C ALA A 886 -15.24 0.12 -1.34
N TYR A 887 -16.36 0.19 -0.62
CA TYR A 887 -16.73 -0.81 0.38
C TYR A 887 -17.70 -1.88 -0.18
N GLU A 888 -18.32 -1.58 -1.34
CA GLU A 888 -19.21 -2.45 -2.11
C GLU A 888 -18.77 -2.47 -3.59
N GLU A 889 -19.45 -3.22 -4.47
CA GLU A 889 -19.17 -3.24 -5.92
C GLU A 889 -19.84 -2.04 -6.61
N ALA A 890 -19.04 -1.13 -7.18
CA ALA A 890 -19.55 0.08 -7.83
C ALA A 890 -20.19 -0.23 -9.19
N TYR A 891 -21.41 0.24 -9.43
CA TYR A 891 -22.21 -0.11 -10.60
C TYR A 891 -22.64 1.13 -11.40
N LEU A 892 -22.09 1.28 -12.60
CA LEU A 892 -22.29 2.45 -13.45
C LEU A 892 -23.08 2.03 -14.72
N ASP A 893 -24.09 2.81 -15.11
CA ASP A 893 -24.82 2.57 -16.37
C ASP A 893 -23.92 2.79 -17.61
N PRO A 894 -24.19 2.12 -18.75
CA PRO A 894 -23.62 2.50 -20.03
C PRO A 894 -23.84 4.00 -20.34
N PRO A 895 -22.87 4.74 -20.88
CA PRO A 895 -21.65 4.26 -21.56
C PRO A 895 -20.40 4.19 -20.65
N ALA A 896 -20.56 3.92 -19.35
CA ALA A 896 -19.43 3.45 -18.54
C ALA A 896 -18.96 2.06 -19.04
N PRO A 897 -17.70 1.66 -18.75
CA PRO A 897 -17.24 0.28 -18.93
C PRO A 897 -18.06 -0.71 -18.08
N GLY A 898 -17.89 -2.02 -18.27
CA GLY A 898 -18.46 -3.02 -17.34
C GLY A 898 -17.76 -3.01 -15.97
N SER A 899 -18.27 -3.77 -14.99
CA SER A 899 -17.60 -3.93 -13.69
C SER A 899 -16.26 -4.68 -13.81
N GLY A 900 -15.52 -4.77 -12.71
CA GLY A 900 -14.14 -5.25 -12.60
C GLY A 900 -13.19 -4.21 -11.97
N TYR A 901 -13.71 -3.22 -11.24
CA TYR A 901 -13.00 -1.97 -10.98
C TYR A 901 -12.06 -2.04 -9.77
N GLY A 902 -10.81 -1.61 -9.97
CA GLY A 902 -9.87 -1.38 -8.86
C GLY A 902 -10.13 -0.05 -8.15
N THR A 903 -9.47 0.13 -6.99
CA THR A 903 -9.48 1.36 -6.17
C THR A 903 -8.10 2.03 -6.10
N THR A 904 -7.23 1.79 -7.09
CA THR A 904 -5.86 2.33 -7.13
C THR A 904 -5.62 3.12 -8.42
N LEU A 905 -5.35 4.42 -8.29
CA LEU A 905 -5.01 5.36 -9.36
C LEU A 905 -3.70 4.98 -10.08
N SER A 906 -2.82 4.23 -9.42
CA SER A 906 -1.62 3.64 -10.03
C SER A 906 -1.90 2.67 -11.18
N VAL A 907 -3.15 2.27 -11.43
CA VAL A 907 -3.58 1.57 -12.67
C VAL A 907 -3.27 2.37 -13.95
N PHE A 908 -3.15 3.70 -13.84
CA PHE A 908 -2.78 4.57 -14.96
C PHE A 908 -1.26 4.64 -15.20
N ASN A 909 -0.41 4.13 -14.30
CA ASN A 909 1.03 4.32 -14.38
C ASN A 909 1.65 3.63 -15.60
N ASN A 910 2.72 4.24 -16.12
CA ASN A 910 3.41 3.89 -17.37
C ASN A 910 2.55 3.98 -18.65
N THR A 911 1.31 4.47 -18.58
CA THR A 911 0.47 4.71 -19.77
C THR A 911 0.63 6.14 -20.32
N SER A 912 0.01 6.43 -21.48
CA SER A 912 -0.02 7.79 -22.05
C SER A 912 -1.02 8.69 -21.31
N PRO A 913 -0.66 9.93 -20.94
CA PRO A 913 -1.57 10.90 -20.33
C PRO A 913 -2.60 11.47 -21.33
N THR A 914 -2.31 11.38 -22.63
CA THR A 914 -3.01 12.13 -23.68
C THR A 914 -4.25 11.39 -24.17
N GLY A 915 -5.38 12.09 -24.22
CA GLY A 915 -6.70 11.63 -24.66
C GLY A 915 -7.81 12.09 -23.72
N ASN A 916 -8.99 11.48 -23.83
CA ASN A 916 -10.12 11.82 -22.96
C ASN A 916 -10.04 11.03 -21.65
N TRP A 917 -10.09 11.76 -20.54
CA TRP A 917 -10.41 11.23 -19.23
C TRP A 917 -11.90 11.47 -18.96
N SER A 918 -12.58 10.50 -18.38
CA SER A 918 -14.03 10.52 -18.20
C SER A 918 -14.39 10.13 -16.78
N LEU A 919 -15.08 11.03 -16.06
CA LEU A 919 -15.67 10.78 -14.76
C LEU A 919 -17.15 10.42 -14.96
N TYR A 920 -17.54 9.27 -14.41
CA TYR A 920 -18.91 8.78 -14.37
C TYR A 920 -19.37 8.78 -12.90
N GLY A 921 -20.65 9.04 -12.67
CA GLY A 921 -21.25 9.00 -11.34
C GLY A 921 -22.70 8.52 -11.39
N ARG A 922 -23.15 7.80 -10.36
CA ARG A 922 -24.53 7.32 -10.21
C ARG A 922 -24.99 7.51 -8.76
N ASP A 923 -26.25 7.89 -8.61
CA ASP A 923 -27.02 7.73 -7.38
C ASP A 923 -27.98 6.53 -7.55
N TRP A 924 -28.02 5.69 -6.52
CA TRP A 924 -28.79 4.46 -6.46
C TRP A 924 -30.17 4.57 -5.81
N ASN A 925 -30.39 5.55 -4.92
CA ASN A 925 -31.67 5.70 -4.24
C ASN A 925 -32.59 6.70 -4.94
N SER A 926 -33.89 6.53 -4.74
CA SER A 926 -34.86 7.56 -5.09
C SER A 926 -35.05 8.51 -3.92
N ASP A 927 -35.10 9.81 -4.23
CA ASP A 927 -35.41 10.96 -3.36
C ASP A 927 -34.18 11.71 -2.81
N ASP A 928 -32.97 11.21 -3.06
CA ASP A 928 -31.71 11.90 -2.78
C ASP A 928 -31.26 12.81 -3.93
N ILE A 929 -30.48 13.85 -3.58
CA ILE A 929 -29.90 14.81 -4.53
C ILE A 929 -28.55 15.35 -4.05
N GLY A 930 -27.71 15.70 -5.03
CA GLY A 930 -26.48 16.42 -4.82
C GLY A 930 -25.82 16.93 -6.08
N SER A 931 -24.59 17.40 -5.90
CA SER A 931 -23.76 17.91 -6.99
C SER A 931 -22.30 18.00 -6.62
N ILE A 932 -21.43 18.01 -7.63
CA ILE A 932 -20.05 18.52 -7.51
C ILE A 932 -20.06 19.93 -8.12
N SER A 933 -20.25 20.94 -7.27
CA SER A 933 -20.60 22.30 -7.74
C SER A 933 -19.49 22.97 -8.55
N GLY A 934 -18.23 22.76 -8.17
CA GLY A 934 -17.03 23.25 -8.86
C GLY A 934 -16.46 22.26 -9.90
N GLY A 935 -17.18 21.17 -10.18
CA GLY A 935 -16.72 20.10 -11.07
C GLY A 935 -15.49 19.36 -10.52
N TRP A 936 -14.66 18.83 -11.41
CA TRP A 936 -13.54 17.96 -11.02
C TRP A 936 -12.23 18.33 -11.68
N ARG A 937 -11.14 17.95 -11.01
CA ARG A 937 -9.76 18.16 -11.41
C ARG A 937 -9.03 16.83 -11.46
N ILE A 938 -8.15 16.68 -12.43
CA ILE A 938 -7.13 15.64 -12.47
C ILE A 938 -5.75 16.30 -12.48
N ASN A 939 -4.85 15.82 -11.63
CA ASN A 939 -3.43 16.14 -11.71
C ASN A 939 -2.69 14.88 -12.18
N ILE A 940 -1.97 15.00 -13.29
CA ILE A 940 -1.22 13.91 -13.90
C ILE A 940 0.25 14.26 -13.77
N THR A 941 0.99 13.42 -13.05
CA THR A 941 2.46 13.45 -13.02
C THR A 941 2.97 12.55 -14.13
N THR A 942 3.86 13.02 -14.98
CA THR A 942 4.50 12.18 -16.01
C THR A 942 6.02 12.14 -15.87
N LYS A 943 6.59 10.96 -16.16
CA LYS A 943 8.02 10.77 -16.40
C LYS A 943 8.34 11.32 -17.79
N VAL A 944 8.96 12.49 -17.81
CA VAL A 944 9.50 13.09 -19.04
C VAL A 944 11.01 12.95 -19.07
N PRO A 945 11.63 12.67 -20.23
CA PRO A 945 13.03 12.96 -20.43
C PRO A 945 13.22 14.46 -20.23
N ALA A 946 14.01 14.82 -19.22
CA ALA A 946 14.31 16.20 -18.88
C ALA A 946 15.80 16.39 -19.02
N CYS A 947 16.16 17.40 -19.81
CA CYS A 947 17.55 17.75 -20.02
C CYS A 947 17.89 19.06 -19.34
N CYS A 948 19.17 19.26 -19.07
CA CYS A 948 19.65 20.44 -18.36
C CYS A 948 19.64 21.68 -19.26
N GLU A 949 18.44 22.24 -19.45
CA GLU A 949 18.27 23.69 -19.50
C GLU A 949 18.64 24.20 -18.10
N GLY A 950 19.46 25.25 -18.01
CA GLY A 950 20.04 25.67 -16.72
C GLY A 950 18.98 26.22 -15.75
N ASN A 951 19.22 26.01 -14.44
CA ASN A 951 18.31 26.32 -13.33
C ASN A 951 17.37 27.50 -13.62
N SER A 952 16.07 27.21 -13.66
CA SER A 952 15.05 28.24 -13.79
C SER A 952 14.92 29.05 -12.49
N LEU A 953 14.24 30.19 -12.57
CA LEU A 953 13.88 30.94 -11.38
C LEU A 953 12.56 30.41 -10.82
N PRO A 954 12.46 30.13 -9.50
CA PRO A 954 11.20 29.76 -8.87
C PRO A 954 10.09 30.77 -9.18
N VAL A 955 8.88 30.31 -9.46
CA VAL A 955 7.74 31.16 -9.79
C VAL A 955 6.83 31.30 -8.57
N ILE A 956 6.49 32.54 -8.23
CA ILE A 956 5.46 32.88 -7.23
C ILE A 956 4.28 33.51 -7.96
N SER A 957 3.05 33.09 -7.69
CA SER A 957 1.86 33.76 -8.24
C SER A 957 1.69 35.15 -7.64
N SER A 958 1.22 36.11 -8.45
CA SER A 958 0.97 37.47 -7.98
C SER A 958 0.01 37.53 -6.79
N ILE A 959 0.32 38.35 -5.78
CA ILE A 959 -0.52 38.53 -4.59
C ILE A 959 -1.18 39.92 -4.62
N SER A 960 -2.51 39.97 -4.45
CA SER A 960 -3.23 41.24 -4.42
C SER A 960 -2.98 42.00 -3.12
N ASN A 961 -2.87 43.34 -3.21
CA ASN A 961 -2.78 44.24 -2.06
C ASN A 961 -3.94 44.00 -1.08
N GLN A 962 -3.66 44.12 0.21
CA GLN A 962 -4.60 43.86 1.30
C GLN A 962 -4.92 45.15 2.05
N THR A 963 -6.16 45.27 2.52
CA THR A 963 -6.59 46.36 3.40
C THR A 963 -7.40 45.77 4.54
N ILE A 964 -6.97 46.07 5.77
CA ILE A 964 -7.62 45.66 7.01
C ILE A 964 -7.72 46.87 7.94
N ASN A 965 -8.45 46.72 9.04
CA ASN A 965 -8.38 47.67 10.15
C ASN A 965 -7.32 47.20 11.15
N GLU A 966 -6.82 48.09 12.01
CA GLU A 966 -5.96 47.67 13.10
C GLU A 966 -6.67 46.70 14.07
N ASP A 967 -5.86 46.02 14.88
CA ASP A 967 -6.27 44.91 15.76
C ASP A 967 -6.93 43.71 15.04
N THR A 968 -6.83 43.63 13.72
CA THR A 968 -7.30 42.49 12.92
C THR A 968 -6.15 41.78 12.18
N VAL A 969 -6.37 40.52 11.81
CA VAL A 969 -5.39 39.65 11.12
C VAL A 969 -5.74 39.58 9.64
N ALA A 970 -4.76 39.75 8.75
CA ALA A 970 -4.95 39.53 7.31
C ALA A 970 -4.51 38.12 6.92
N GLY A 971 -5.46 37.25 6.57
CA GLY A 971 -5.21 35.93 5.97
C GLY A 971 -6.07 34.80 6.52
N PRO A 972 -5.82 33.55 6.09
CA PRO A 972 -4.73 33.14 5.19
C PRO A 972 -4.94 33.59 3.74
N ILE A 973 -3.97 34.34 3.19
CA ILE A 973 -3.94 34.78 1.78
C ILE A 973 -3.25 33.70 0.96
N ALA A 974 -3.97 33.05 0.05
CA ALA A 974 -3.43 31.97 -0.78
C ALA A 974 -2.55 32.49 -1.93
N PHE A 975 -1.47 31.76 -2.22
CA PHE A 975 -0.60 31.95 -3.38
C PHE A 975 0.02 30.61 -3.80
N THR A 976 0.46 30.48 -5.04
CA THR A 976 1.17 29.28 -5.51
C THR A 976 2.66 29.52 -5.68
N VAL A 977 3.45 28.49 -5.39
CA VAL A 977 4.87 28.40 -5.75
C VAL A 977 5.07 27.21 -6.67
N SER A 978 5.90 27.37 -7.69
CA SER A 978 6.27 26.29 -8.61
C SER A 978 7.65 26.57 -9.18
N ASP A 979 8.42 25.51 -9.39
CA ASP A 979 9.72 25.56 -10.04
C ASP A 979 9.79 24.36 -11.00
N ILE A 980 10.52 24.46 -12.11
CA ILE A 980 10.54 23.38 -13.12
C ILE A 980 11.53 22.28 -12.76
N GLU A 981 12.62 22.61 -12.04
CA GLU A 981 13.59 21.65 -11.53
C GLU A 981 13.22 21.15 -10.11
N THR A 982 12.79 22.06 -9.23
CA THR A 982 12.63 21.80 -7.80
C THR A 982 11.18 21.53 -7.41
N ALA A 983 10.91 20.30 -6.96
CA ALA A 983 9.59 19.92 -6.47
C ALA A 983 9.06 20.93 -5.43
N ALA A 984 7.85 21.48 -5.64
CA ALA A 984 7.35 22.63 -4.87
C ALA A 984 7.20 22.42 -3.35
N GLY A 985 7.25 21.17 -2.88
CA GLY A 985 7.34 20.83 -1.45
C GLY A 985 8.71 21.14 -0.85
N SER A 986 9.77 21.06 -1.64
CA SER A 986 11.17 21.31 -1.27
C SER A 986 11.56 22.78 -1.33
N LEU A 987 10.80 23.62 -2.05
CA LEU A 987 11.02 25.07 -2.09
C LEU A 987 10.95 25.69 -0.70
N ILE A 988 12.00 26.43 -0.33
CA ILE A 988 12.09 27.18 0.92
C ILE A 988 11.38 28.52 0.72
N VAL A 989 10.20 28.65 1.34
CA VAL A 989 9.36 29.85 1.24
C VAL A 989 9.45 30.66 2.53
N THR A 990 9.76 31.95 2.43
CA THR A 990 9.83 32.87 3.59
C THR A 990 9.04 34.16 3.34
N GLY A 991 8.72 34.88 4.40
CA GLY A 991 8.03 36.17 4.32
C GLY A 991 8.69 37.22 5.21
N SER A 992 8.65 38.48 4.77
CA SER A 992 9.19 39.62 5.51
C SER A 992 8.36 40.89 5.27
N SER A 993 8.52 41.87 6.16
CA SER A 993 7.77 43.13 6.19
C SER A 993 8.73 44.32 6.15
N SER A 994 8.45 45.30 5.29
CA SER A 994 9.26 46.52 5.18
C SER A 994 9.10 47.45 6.40
N ASN A 995 8.01 47.31 7.15
CA ASN A 995 7.70 48.07 8.36
C ASN A 995 7.49 47.09 9.53
N THR A 996 8.58 46.72 10.20
CA THR A 996 8.57 45.76 11.31
C THR A 996 7.98 46.30 12.62
N SER A 997 7.82 47.62 12.73
CA SER A 997 7.01 48.27 13.79
C SER A 997 5.51 48.06 13.60
N LEU A 998 5.03 47.91 12.35
CA LEU A 998 3.63 47.60 12.05
C LEU A 998 3.39 46.08 12.04
N VAL A 999 4.16 45.33 11.25
CA VAL A 999 4.12 43.85 11.21
C VAL A 999 5.54 43.30 11.39
N PRO A 1000 5.91 42.77 12.56
CA PRO A 1000 7.19 42.09 12.77
C PRO A 1000 7.35 40.88 11.83
N ASN A 1001 8.57 40.56 11.37
CA ASN A 1001 8.80 39.42 10.47
C ASN A 1001 8.31 38.08 11.04
N GLN A 1002 8.41 37.88 12.37
CA GLN A 1002 7.85 36.71 13.06
C GLN A 1002 6.31 36.58 12.97
N ASN A 1003 5.61 37.67 12.64
CA ASN A 1003 4.17 37.72 12.43
C ASN A 1003 3.78 37.62 10.94
N VAL A 1004 4.75 37.35 10.05
CA VAL A 1004 4.52 37.01 8.63
C VAL A 1004 4.65 35.49 8.51
N VAL A 1005 3.56 34.78 8.78
CA VAL A 1005 3.57 33.31 8.91
C VAL A 1005 3.20 32.66 7.57
N ILE A 1006 4.11 31.87 7.02
CA ILE A 1006 3.88 31.05 5.82
C ILE A 1006 3.24 29.71 6.23
N GLY A 1007 2.13 29.36 5.58
CA GLY A 1007 1.44 28.08 5.71
C GLY A 1007 1.24 27.39 4.36
N GLY A 1008 0.59 26.22 4.40
CA GLY A 1008 0.37 25.37 3.23
C GLY A 1008 1.59 24.51 2.86
N SER A 1009 1.40 23.61 1.89
CA SER A 1009 2.33 22.53 1.54
C SER A 1009 2.37 22.27 0.04
N GLY A 1010 3.52 21.84 -0.47
CA GLY A 1010 3.71 21.68 -1.91
C GLY A 1010 3.61 23.03 -2.63
N GLY A 1011 3.00 23.04 -3.82
CA GLY A 1011 2.81 24.26 -4.60
C GLY A 1011 1.72 25.20 -4.10
N ASN A 1012 0.86 24.78 -3.16
CA ASN A 1012 -0.21 25.61 -2.61
C ASN A 1012 0.23 26.16 -1.23
N ARG A 1013 0.54 27.45 -1.18
CA ARG A 1013 0.99 28.14 0.04
C ARG A 1013 0.00 29.22 0.45
N ASN A 1014 0.16 29.71 1.66
CA ASN A 1014 -0.56 30.89 2.12
C ASN A 1014 0.30 31.72 3.08
N VAL A 1015 -0.07 33.00 3.25
CA VAL A 1015 0.54 33.88 4.24
C VAL A 1015 -0.53 34.45 5.17
N THR A 1016 -0.22 34.48 6.46
CA THR A 1016 -1.02 35.14 7.50
C THR A 1016 -0.20 36.28 8.10
N LEU A 1017 -0.79 37.46 8.19
CA LEU A 1017 -0.15 38.70 8.66
C LEU A 1017 -0.84 39.20 9.92
N THR A 1018 -0.10 39.31 11.01
CA THR A 1018 -0.61 39.85 12.28
C THR A 1018 0.11 41.16 12.63
N PRO A 1019 -0.50 42.33 12.38
CA PRO A 1019 0.00 43.60 12.90
C PRO A 1019 0.15 43.59 14.43
N LEU A 1020 0.98 44.49 14.96
CA LEU A 1020 0.95 44.79 16.39
C LEU A 1020 -0.32 45.56 16.74
N LEU A 1021 -0.78 45.42 17.99
CA LEU A 1021 -1.96 46.11 18.50
C LEU A 1021 -1.78 47.64 18.45
N ASN A 1022 -2.86 48.36 18.13
CA ASN A 1022 -2.90 49.82 18.01
C ASN A 1022 -1.80 50.36 17.07
N GLN A 1023 -1.50 49.66 15.98
CA GLN A 1023 -0.60 50.11 14.93
C GLN A 1023 -1.31 50.11 13.58
N PHE A 1024 -1.37 51.30 12.98
CA PHE A 1024 -1.92 51.56 11.65
C PHE A 1024 -0.86 52.09 10.68
N GLY A 1025 -1.19 52.15 9.39
CA GLY A 1025 -0.30 52.61 8.32
C GLY A 1025 -0.13 51.55 7.23
N SER A 1026 1.04 51.50 6.58
CA SER A 1026 1.30 50.52 5.53
C SER A 1026 2.64 49.82 5.67
N SER A 1027 2.71 48.60 5.11
CA SER A 1027 3.92 47.81 4.96
C SER A 1027 3.91 47.10 3.60
N THR A 1028 5.05 47.06 2.91
CA THR A 1028 5.25 46.14 1.80
C THR A 1028 5.66 44.79 2.37
N ILE A 1029 4.88 43.76 2.06
CA ILE A 1029 5.18 42.38 2.41
C ILE A 1029 5.90 41.74 1.23
N THR A 1030 7.05 41.14 1.49
CA THR A 1030 7.87 40.42 0.52
C THR A 1030 7.84 38.93 0.84
N ILE A 1031 7.37 38.13 -0.12
CA ILE A 1031 7.44 36.67 -0.08
C ILE A 1031 8.62 36.24 -0.96
N SER A 1032 9.44 35.32 -0.47
CA SER A 1032 10.56 34.73 -1.23
C SER A 1032 10.36 33.23 -1.43
N ALA A 1033 10.74 32.71 -2.59
CA ALA A 1033 10.87 31.27 -2.84
C ALA A 1033 12.30 30.97 -3.31
N PHE A 1034 12.95 30.01 -2.67
CA PHE A 1034 14.33 29.58 -2.92
C PHE A 1034 14.37 28.07 -3.15
N ASP A 1035 15.01 27.65 -4.23
CA ASP A 1035 15.18 26.25 -4.67
C ASP A 1035 16.42 25.56 -4.07
N GLY A 1036 17.44 26.34 -3.68
CA GLY A 1036 18.76 25.87 -3.28
C GLY A 1036 19.91 26.60 -3.98
N THR A 1037 19.61 27.28 -5.09
CA THR A 1037 20.52 28.02 -5.98
C THR A 1037 20.07 29.46 -6.22
N ASP A 1038 18.81 29.69 -6.63
CA ASP A 1038 18.25 30.97 -7.02
C ASP A 1038 16.98 31.35 -6.23
N THR A 1039 16.77 32.66 -6.07
CA THR A 1039 15.62 33.21 -5.29
C THR A 1039 14.76 34.13 -6.13
N THR A 1040 13.45 33.85 -6.15
CA THR A 1040 12.44 34.80 -6.63
C THR A 1040 11.73 35.46 -5.46
N VAL A 1041 11.30 36.71 -5.65
CA VAL A 1041 10.47 37.45 -4.70
C VAL A 1041 9.22 38.00 -5.36
N GLU A 1042 8.13 38.01 -4.60
CA GLU A 1042 6.87 38.70 -4.93
C GLU A 1042 6.51 39.66 -3.81
N THR A 1043 5.95 40.83 -4.16
CA THR A 1043 5.66 41.89 -3.18
C THR A 1043 4.27 42.47 -3.31
N PHE A 1044 3.56 42.61 -2.19
CA PHE A 1044 2.26 43.27 -2.13
C PHE A 1044 2.18 44.26 -0.96
N LEU A 1045 1.27 45.23 -1.05
CA LEU A 1045 1.04 46.23 -0.02
C LEU A 1045 -0.03 45.74 0.97
N LEU A 1046 0.31 45.75 2.26
CA LEU A 1046 -0.67 45.73 3.35
C LEU A 1046 -0.96 47.17 3.80
N THR A 1047 -2.23 47.53 3.87
CA THR A 1047 -2.71 48.77 4.50
C THR A 1047 -3.55 48.41 5.72
N VAL A 1048 -3.20 49.00 6.86
CA VAL A 1048 -3.90 48.87 8.14
C VAL A 1048 -4.52 50.22 8.47
N ASN A 1049 -5.85 50.29 8.49
CA ASN A 1049 -6.59 51.52 8.78
C ASN A 1049 -6.68 51.76 10.28
N ALA A 1050 -6.51 53.01 10.70
CA ALA A 1050 -6.74 53.43 12.07
C ALA A 1050 -8.24 53.33 12.46
N VAL A 1051 -8.52 52.99 13.72
CA VAL A 1051 -9.86 52.88 14.31
C VAL A 1051 -9.85 53.63 15.64
N ASN A 1052 -10.51 54.80 15.67
CA ASN A 1052 -10.43 55.76 16.78
C ASN A 1052 -10.65 55.16 18.18
N ASP A 1053 -9.58 55.09 18.97
CA ASP A 1053 -9.59 54.81 20.40
C ASP A 1053 -10.10 55.97 21.27
N ALA A 1054 -10.25 55.74 22.57
CA ALA A 1054 -10.72 56.75 23.53
C ALA A 1054 -9.57 57.44 24.30
N PRO A 1055 -9.66 58.76 24.56
CA PRO A 1055 -8.60 59.49 25.26
C PRO A 1055 -8.62 59.16 26.76
N VAL A 1056 -7.45 58.87 27.32
CA VAL A 1056 -7.25 58.47 28.72
C VAL A 1056 -6.85 59.68 29.57
N LEU A 1057 -7.63 60.01 30.61
CA LEU A 1057 -7.40 61.15 31.50
C LEU A 1057 -6.53 60.76 32.71
N ALA A 1058 -5.48 61.53 32.97
CA ALA A 1058 -4.59 61.29 34.11
C ALA A 1058 -5.32 61.42 35.48
N PRO A 1059 -4.95 60.64 36.51
CA PRO A 1059 -5.56 60.74 37.84
C PRO A 1059 -5.40 62.13 38.46
N ILE A 1060 -6.46 62.63 39.11
CA ILE A 1060 -6.50 63.93 39.78
C ILE A 1060 -6.61 63.68 41.30
N ALA A 1061 -5.77 64.34 42.09
CA ALA A 1061 -5.72 64.17 43.55
C ALA A 1061 -6.44 65.30 44.30
N ASP A 1062 -7.08 64.94 45.41
CA ASP A 1062 -7.76 65.85 46.33
C ASP A 1062 -6.86 66.97 46.88
N ARG A 1063 -7.45 68.12 47.20
CA ARG A 1063 -6.71 69.34 47.61
C ARG A 1063 -7.30 70.02 48.85
N ILE A 1064 -6.45 70.76 49.57
CA ILE A 1064 -6.86 71.66 50.65
C ILE A 1064 -6.35 73.07 50.32
N ILE A 1065 -7.19 74.08 50.49
CA ILE A 1065 -6.86 75.51 50.27
C ILE A 1065 -7.45 76.38 51.38
N HIS A 1066 -6.90 77.59 51.55
CA HIS A 1066 -7.44 78.57 52.48
C HIS A 1066 -8.31 79.62 51.76
N LEU A 1067 -9.31 80.15 52.46
CA LEU A 1067 -10.23 81.16 51.98
C LEU A 1067 -9.47 82.39 51.43
N GLY A 1068 -9.78 82.79 50.20
CA GLY A 1068 -9.06 83.85 49.48
C GLY A 1068 -7.85 83.37 48.67
N SER A 1069 -7.54 82.07 48.67
CA SER A 1069 -6.56 81.45 47.76
C SER A 1069 -7.24 80.93 46.48
N THR A 1070 -6.56 81.01 45.35
CA THR A 1070 -7.03 80.45 44.06
C THR A 1070 -6.43 79.07 43.83
N LEU A 1071 -7.29 78.07 43.64
CA LEU A 1071 -6.92 76.77 43.12
C LEU A 1071 -6.62 76.86 41.62
N VAL A 1072 -5.52 76.24 41.20
CA VAL A 1072 -5.13 76.07 39.79
C VAL A 1072 -4.63 74.64 39.59
N ILE A 1073 -5.25 73.89 38.67
CA ILE A 1073 -4.86 72.52 38.31
C ILE A 1073 -4.86 72.42 36.78
N THR A 1074 -3.79 71.90 36.18
CA THR A 1074 -3.75 71.58 34.75
C THR A 1074 -4.02 70.09 34.57
N ASN A 1075 -5.13 69.75 33.92
CA ASN A 1075 -5.48 68.36 33.61
C ASN A 1075 -4.87 67.94 32.26
N THR A 1076 -4.43 66.69 32.15
CA THR A 1076 -3.76 66.15 30.96
C THR A 1076 -4.28 64.76 30.61
N ALA A 1077 -4.44 64.49 29.33
CA ALA A 1077 -4.85 63.21 28.77
C ALA A 1077 -3.86 62.73 27.70
N THR A 1078 -3.97 61.45 27.32
CA THR A 1078 -3.21 60.81 26.24
C THR A 1078 -4.12 59.88 25.47
N ASP A 1079 -3.89 59.75 24.17
CA ASP A 1079 -4.65 58.92 23.23
C ASP A 1079 -3.63 58.36 22.22
N VAL A 1080 -3.91 57.20 21.63
CA VAL A 1080 -2.96 56.49 20.76
C VAL A 1080 -3.06 56.96 19.31
N ASP A 1081 -4.25 57.37 18.85
CA ASP A 1081 -4.50 57.84 17.48
C ASP A 1081 -4.64 59.36 17.40
N THR A 1082 -5.18 59.96 18.48
CA THR A 1082 -5.58 61.35 18.50
C THR A 1082 -4.50 62.25 19.13
N PRO A 1083 -3.93 63.22 18.40
CA PRO A 1083 -2.95 64.15 18.97
C PRO A 1083 -3.61 65.06 20.03
N SER A 1084 -2.90 65.33 21.11
CA SER A 1084 -3.44 66.06 22.28
C SER A 1084 -4.01 67.46 22.04
N SER A 1085 -3.71 68.07 20.89
CA SER A 1085 -4.33 69.32 20.42
C SER A 1085 -5.81 69.18 20.05
N SER A 1086 -6.29 67.97 19.84
CA SER A 1086 -7.66 67.65 19.43
C SER A 1086 -8.59 67.34 20.62
N PHE A 1087 -8.05 67.27 21.84
CA PHE A 1087 -8.84 66.99 23.04
C PHE A 1087 -9.69 68.18 23.48
N SER A 1088 -10.89 67.88 23.98
CA SER A 1088 -11.82 68.84 24.57
C SER A 1088 -12.11 68.50 26.03
N TYR A 1089 -11.65 69.35 26.95
CA TYR A 1089 -11.87 69.20 28.39
C TYR A 1089 -13.16 69.90 28.85
N SER A 1090 -13.88 69.29 29.79
CA SER A 1090 -15.10 69.87 30.37
C SER A 1090 -15.26 69.47 31.84
N LEU A 1091 -16.04 70.26 32.58
CA LEU A 1091 -16.46 69.94 33.94
C LEU A 1091 -17.91 69.48 33.93
N LEU A 1092 -18.18 68.30 34.49
CA LEU A 1092 -19.53 67.74 34.64
C LEU A 1092 -20.16 68.11 35.99
N THR A 1093 -19.36 68.07 37.06
CA THR A 1093 -19.73 68.46 38.42
C THR A 1093 -18.67 69.42 38.95
N PHE A 1094 -19.07 70.56 39.50
CA PHE A 1094 -18.15 71.58 40.02
C PHE A 1094 -18.89 72.62 40.90
N PRO A 1095 -18.21 73.24 41.89
CA PRO A 1095 -18.78 74.35 42.66
C PRO A 1095 -18.88 75.64 41.83
N THR A 1096 -19.85 76.49 42.17
CA THR A 1096 -20.05 77.80 41.51
C THR A 1096 -18.78 78.65 41.55
N GLY A 1097 -18.41 79.21 40.40
CA GLY A 1097 -17.21 80.03 40.21
C GLY A 1097 -15.96 79.25 39.79
N ALA A 1098 -16.01 77.92 39.71
CA ALA A 1098 -14.97 77.13 39.06
C ALA A 1098 -15.19 77.10 37.53
N GLY A 1099 -14.10 77.00 36.77
CA GLY A 1099 -14.13 76.79 35.33
C GLY A 1099 -12.92 76.00 34.86
N ILE A 1100 -13.04 75.34 33.71
CA ILE A 1100 -11.95 74.65 33.02
C ILE A 1100 -11.78 75.21 31.60
N SER A 1101 -10.53 75.35 31.15
CA SER A 1101 -10.23 75.64 29.75
C SER A 1101 -10.38 74.38 28.91
N PRO A 1102 -11.22 74.36 27.86
CA PRO A 1102 -11.47 73.16 27.08
C PRO A 1102 -10.27 72.72 26.22
N THR A 1103 -9.30 73.60 25.95
CA THR A 1103 -8.12 73.28 25.13
C THR A 1103 -6.85 73.03 25.94
N SER A 1104 -6.77 73.49 27.19
CA SER A 1104 -5.56 73.35 28.02
C SER A 1104 -5.76 72.51 29.28
N GLY A 1105 -6.98 72.05 29.56
CA GLY A 1105 -7.32 71.33 30.79
C GLY A 1105 -7.17 72.16 32.06
N LEU A 1106 -6.85 73.46 31.97
CA LEU A 1106 -6.58 74.35 33.10
C LEU A 1106 -7.88 74.65 33.86
N LEU A 1107 -8.02 74.06 35.04
CA LEU A 1107 -9.08 74.26 36.01
C LEU A 1107 -8.65 75.37 36.97
N VAL A 1108 -9.47 76.41 37.12
CA VAL A 1108 -9.26 77.53 38.04
C VAL A 1108 -10.50 77.74 38.91
N TRP A 1109 -10.30 77.92 40.23
CA TRP A 1109 -11.38 78.22 41.16
C TRP A 1109 -10.88 79.06 42.35
N THR A 1110 -11.57 80.14 42.68
CA THR A 1110 -11.34 80.89 43.93
C THR A 1110 -12.59 80.78 44.80
N PRO A 1111 -12.55 80.11 45.98
CA PRO A 1111 -13.72 79.97 46.83
C PRO A 1111 -14.22 81.32 47.35
N ALA A 1112 -15.52 81.56 47.20
CA ALA A 1112 -16.21 82.67 47.84
C ALA A 1112 -16.27 82.48 49.36
N SER A 1113 -16.50 83.58 50.10
CA SER A 1113 -16.49 83.59 51.58
C SER A 1113 -17.46 82.61 52.25
N ASN A 1114 -18.49 82.13 51.54
CA ASN A 1114 -19.48 81.17 51.99
C ASN A 1114 -19.17 79.71 51.56
N GLN A 1115 -18.08 79.44 50.84
CA GLN A 1115 -17.73 78.11 50.29
C GLN A 1115 -16.70 77.35 51.17
N LEU A 1116 -16.82 77.42 52.50
CA LEU A 1116 -16.01 76.61 53.42
C LEU A 1116 -16.42 75.13 53.37
N GLY A 1117 -15.49 74.21 53.70
CA GLY A 1117 -15.73 72.76 53.66
C GLY A 1117 -15.34 72.11 52.32
N ALA A 1118 -15.81 70.89 52.09
CA ALA A 1118 -15.44 70.05 50.94
C ALA A 1118 -16.39 70.21 49.74
N HIS A 1119 -15.82 70.26 48.53
CA HIS A 1119 -16.53 70.42 47.25
C HIS A 1119 -16.01 69.41 46.23
N SER A 1120 -16.91 68.76 45.49
CA SER A 1120 -16.56 67.74 44.48
C SER A 1120 -16.40 68.33 43.08
N PHE A 1121 -15.49 67.74 42.31
CA PHE A 1121 -15.19 68.06 40.92
C PHE A 1121 -15.21 66.78 40.08
N SER A 1122 -15.70 66.89 38.84
CA SER A 1122 -15.70 65.81 37.84
C SER A 1122 -15.24 66.39 36.50
N VAL A 1123 -14.09 65.91 35.99
CA VAL A 1123 -13.44 66.37 34.76
C VAL A 1123 -13.60 65.30 33.68
N ARG A 1124 -14.09 65.69 32.50
CA ARG A 1124 -14.19 64.83 31.30
C ARG A 1124 -13.25 65.33 30.21
N VAL A 1125 -12.66 64.42 29.46
CA VAL A 1125 -11.95 64.70 28.21
C VAL A 1125 -12.57 63.90 27.06
N SER A 1126 -12.83 64.56 25.93
CA SER A 1126 -13.31 63.95 24.68
C SER A 1126 -12.28 64.12 23.58
N ASP A 1127 -12.24 63.17 22.64
CA ASP A 1127 -11.48 63.28 21.38
C ASP A 1127 -12.22 64.16 20.36
N ASN A 1128 -11.87 64.03 19.07
CA ASN A 1128 -12.65 64.54 17.93
C ASN A 1128 -12.98 63.45 16.89
N GLY A 1129 -12.99 62.19 17.33
CA GLY A 1129 -13.27 61.00 16.53
C GLY A 1129 -14.70 60.88 16.01
N THR A 1130 -14.94 59.88 15.17
CA THR A 1130 -16.29 59.51 14.71
C THR A 1130 -16.49 57.99 14.85
N PRO A 1131 -17.25 57.51 15.86
CA PRO A 1131 -17.91 58.28 16.93
C PRO A 1131 -16.90 58.95 17.88
N ASN A 1132 -17.33 59.98 18.59
CA ASN A 1132 -16.53 60.66 19.61
C ASN A 1132 -16.47 59.83 20.90
N LEU A 1133 -15.28 59.56 21.42
CA LEU A 1133 -15.07 58.81 22.67
C LEU A 1133 -14.48 59.73 23.76
N SER A 1134 -14.53 59.26 25.02
CA SER A 1134 -14.19 60.10 26.18
C SER A 1134 -13.96 59.35 27.48
N ASP A 1135 -13.10 59.89 28.34
CA ASP A 1135 -12.85 59.44 29.72
C ASP A 1135 -13.20 60.53 30.75
N THR A 1136 -13.40 60.15 32.02
CA THR A 1136 -13.80 61.03 33.13
C THR A 1136 -13.10 60.65 34.45
N LYS A 1137 -12.78 61.64 35.29
CA LYS A 1137 -12.14 61.49 36.61
C LYS A 1137 -12.71 62.48 37.62
N ASP A 1138 -12.87 62.04 38.87
CA ASP A 1138 -13.45 62.82 39.98
C ASP A 1138 -12.43 63.08 41.09
N PHE A 1139 -12.54 64.22 41.79
CA PHE A 1139 -11.73 64.57 42.97
C PHE A 1139 -12.44 65.58 43.89
N SER A 1140 -11.91 65.82 45.10
CA SER A 1140 -12.47 66.75 46.09
C SER A 1140 -11.52 67.87 46.54
N VAL A 1141 -12.08 69.03 46.95
CA VAL A 1141 -11.32 70.18 47.44
C VAL A 1141 -11.92 70.73 48.73
N SER A 1142 -11.11 70.84 49.80
CA SER A 1142 -11.52 71.34 51.11
C SER A 1142 -11.01 72.76 51.39
N VAL A 1143 -11.88 73.65 51.89
CA VAL A 1143 -11.59 75.09 52.07
C VAL A 1143 -11.61 75.50 53.55
N LEU A 1144 -10.52 76.11 54.04
CA LEU A 1144 -10.27 76.47 55.45
C LEU A 1144 -10.15 78.01 55.71
N PRO A 1145 -10.33 78.51 56.96
CA PRO A 1145 -10.13 79.94 57.32
C PRO A 1145 -8.64 80.41 57.31
N ALA A 1146 -8.39 81.73 57.41
CA ALA A 1146 -7.04 82.34 57.30
C ALA A 1146 -6.31 82.60 58.66
N PRO A 1147 -4.94 82.69 58.71
CA PRO A 1147 -4.15 82.78 59.96
C PRO A 1147 -3.88 84.21 60.52
N SER A 1148 -3.41 84.33 61.79
CA SER A 1148 -3.18 85.60 62.52
C SER A 1148 -1.84 85.70 63.29
N GLN A 1149 -1.26 86.91 63.48
CA GLN A 1149 0.07 87.17 64.06
C GLN A 1149 0.17 88.50 64.85
N THR A 1150 1.08 88.59 65.87
CA THR A 1150 1.30 89.76 66.76
C THR A 1150 2.77 89.90 67.24
N VAL A 1151 3.20 91.11 67.65
CA VAL A 1151 4.59 91.44 68.08
C VAL A 1151 4.61 92.44 69.26
N SER A 1152 5.54 92.28 70.21
CA SER A 1152 5.75 93.20 71.36
C SER A 1152 7.21 93.28 71.83
N ARG A 1153 7.62 94.34 72.55
CA ARG A 1153 9.01 94.55 73.05
C ARG A 1153 9.02 95.07 74.50
N SER A 1154 9.93 94.57 75.33
CA SER A 1154 10.21 95.07 76.69
C SER A 1154 11.72 95.17 76.92
N GLY A 1155 12.24 96.38 77.12
CA GLY A 1155 13.68 96.64 77.20
C GLY A 1155 14.43 96.11 75.97
N ASN A 1156 15.36 95.18 76.20
CA ASN A 1156 16.11 94.51 75.14
C ASN A 1156 15.50 93.18 74.68
N GLN A 1157 14.33 92.74 75.18
CA GLN A 1157 13.64 91.54 74.68
C GLN A 1157 12.48 91.89 73.73
N LEU A 1158 12.40 91.17 72.61
CA LEU A 1158 11.29 91.15 71.66
C LEU A 1158 10.54 89.82 71.78
N THR A 1159 9.21 89.84 71.68
CA THR A 1159 8.34 88.65 71.63
C THR A 1159 7.47 88.69 70.38
N LEU A 1160 7.53 87.63 69.57
CA LEU A 1160 6.59 87.34 68.47
C LEU A 1160 5.57 86.31 68.95
N GLN A 1161 4.29 86.41 68.55
CA GLN A 1161 3.26 85.39 68.85
C GLN A 1161 2.27 85.25 67.69
N TRP A 1162 1.97 84.01 67.28
CA TRP A 1162 1.08 83.70 66.14
C TRP A 1162 0.15 82.51 66.40
N SER A 1163 -0.94 82.45 65.63
CA SER A 1163 -1.88 81.31 65.64
C SER A 1163 -1.30 80.09 64.93
N THR A 1164 -1.48 78.90 65.51
CA THR A 1164 -0.83 77.67 65.05
C THR A 1164 -1.76 76.45 65.03
N GLY A 1165 -1.41 75.45 64.21
CA GLY A 1165 -1.88 74.09 64.39
C GLY A 1165 -1.00 73.38 65.42
N ALA A 1166 -1.60 72.63 66.35
CA ALA A 1166 -0.84 71.89 67.35
C ALA A 1166 0.00 70.79 66.68
N GLY A 1167 1.29 70.72 67.01
CA GLY A 1167 2.25 69.77 66.41
C GLY A 1167 3.04 70.33 65.22
N ASN A 1168 2.58 71.39 64.56
CA ASN A 1168 3.26 71.95 63.39
C ASN A 1168 4.60 72.58 63.76
N ARG A 1169 5.61 72.45 62.88
CA ARG A 1169 6.88 73.17 62.98
C ARG A 1169 6.84 74.47 62.19
N TYR A 1170 7.42 75.50 62.78
CA TYR A 1170 7.52 76.83 62.20
C TYR A 1170 8.98 77.26 62.15
N GLU A 1171 9.44 77.75 61.01
CA GLU A 1171 10.75 78.39 60.90
C GLU A 1171 10.62 79.89 61.05
N ILE A 1172 11.35 80.45 62.02
CA ILE A 1172 11.38 81.88 62.28
C ILE A 1172 12.66 82.42 61.68
N GLN A 1173 12.49 83.35 60.75
CA GLN A 1173 13.59 83.97 60.05
C GLN A 1173 13.54 85.48 60.26
N MET A 1174 14.72 86.12 60.26
CA MET A 1174 14.84 87.58 60.33
C MET A 1174 15.73 88.17 59.23
N LYS A 1175 15.63 89.49 59.08
CA LYS A 1175 16.60 90.35 58.40
C LYS A 1175 16.82 91.60 59.22
N THR A 1176 18.01 92.18 59.16
CA THR A 1176 18.29 93.50 59.76
C THR A 1176 17.90 94.66 58.82
N ASN A 1177 17.61 94.37 57.55
CA ASN A 1177 17.15 95.35 56.57
C ASN A 1177 16.12 94.71 55.61
N LEU A 1178 14.99 95.38 55.37
CA LEU A 1178 13.96 94.94 54.42
C LEU A 1178 14.50 94.62 53.01
N ASN A 1179 15.53 95.36 52.58
CA ASN A 1179 16.11 95.24 51.24
C ASN A 1179 17.15 94.11 51.11
N GLN A 1180 17.52 93.42 52.20
CA GLN A 1180 18.31 92.19 52.10
C GLN A 1180 17.47 91.14 51.35
N LEU A 1181 18.05 90.43 50.37
CA LEU A 1181 17.31 89.42 49.59
C LEU A 1181 17.07 88.16 50.41
N SER A 1182 18.12 87.62 51.05
CA SER A 1182 18.05 86.40 51.86
C SER A 1182 17.51 86.67 53.27
N TRP A 1183 16.64 85.78 53.75
CA TRP A 1183 16.22 85.73 55.16
C TRP A 1183 17.19 84.82 55.94
N LEU A 1184 17.56 85.20 57.16
CA LEU A 1184 18.38 84.37 58.05
C LEU A 1184 17.46 83.61 59.01
N THR A 1185 17.50 82.27 59.00
CA THR A 1185 16.85 81.46 60.03
C THR A 1185 17.45 81.78 61.41
N ILE A 1186 16.60 82.10 62.37
CA ILE A 1186 16.97 82.24 63.77
C ILE A 1186 16.79 80.91 64.49
N THR A 1187 15.60 80.32 64.40
CA THR A 1187 15.28 79.04 65.03
C THR A 1187 14.02 78.41 64.44
N ASN A 1188 13.78 77.16 64.81
CA ASN A 1188 12.53 76.46 64.58
C ASN A 1188 11.73 76.35 65.88
N VAL A 1189 10.43 76.60 65.82
CA VAL A 1189 9.48 76.45 66.93
C VAL A 1189 8.44 75.40 66.56
N THR A 1190 8.37 74.31 67.32
CA THR A 1190 7.23 73.37 67.25
C THR A 1190 6.11 73.90 68.13
N ALA A 1191 4.91 74.08 67.58
CA ALA A 1191 3.79 74.61 68.34
C ALA A 1191 3.17 73.52 69.25
N ALA A 1192 3.24 73.72 70.57
CA ALA A 1192 2.61 72.84 71.55
C ALA A 1192 1.08 73.02 71.66
N GLY A 1193 0.49 73.99 70.96
CA GLY A 1193 -0.93 74.32 71.03
C GLY A 1193 -1.39 75.24 69.89
N SER A 1194 -2.50 75.95 70.11
CA SER A 1194 -3.14 76.84 69.12
C SER A 1194 -2.48 78.21 68.96
N THR A 1195 -1.50 78.55 69.80
CA THR A 1195 -0.56 79.66 69.56
C THR A 1195 0.86 79.23 69.89
N ALA A 1196 1.82 79.81 69.18
CA ALA A 1196 3.25 79.71 69.49
C ALA A 1196 3.85 81.10 69.65
N SER A 1197 4.95 81.19 70.41
CA SER A 1197 5.68 82.43 70.61
C SER A 1197 7.19 82.22 70.56
N PHE A 1198 7.92 83.30 70.28
CA PHE A 1198 9.36 83.31 70.19
C PHE A 1198 9.92 84.59 70.81
N LEU A 1199 10.96 84.45 71.62
CA LEU A 1199 11.61 85.55 72.32
C LEU A 1199 13.06 85.70 71.84
N GLU A 1200 13.48 86.93 71.58
CA GLU A 1200 14.85 87.27 71.19
C GLU A 1200 15.36 88.47 71.98
N THR A 1201 16.63 88.46 72.38
CA THR A 1201 17.29 89.65 72.95
C THR A 1201 17.97 90.43 71.85
N ILE A 1202 17.57 91.68 71.63
CA ILE A 1202 17.99 92.55 70.54
C ILE A 1202 18.49 93.91 71.05
N GLY A 1203 19.47 94.48 70.35
CA GLY A 1203 20.01 95.80 70.66
C GLY A 1203 19.10 96.95 70.21
N SER A 1204 19.71 98.11 69.92
CA SER A 1204 19.05 99.27 69.30
C SER A 1204 18.85 99.14 67.78
N GLU A 1205 19.18 97.98 67.22
CA GLU A 1205 19.07 97.66 65.79
C GLU A 1205 17.63 97.33 65.37
N GLN A 1206 17.28 97.67 64.12
CA GLN A 1206 16.03 97.24 63.51
C GLN A 1206 16.14 95.79 63.01
N ARG A 1207 15.07 95.03 63.19
CA ARG A 1207 14.93 93.67 62.65
C ARG A 1207 13.50 93.45 62.15
N TYR A 1208 13.39 92.72 61.06
CA TYR A 1208 12.15 92.30 60.41
C TYR A 1208 12.06 90.78 60.50
N TYR A 1209 10.87 90.26 60.72
CA TYR A 1209 10.66 88.82 60.97
C TYR A 1209 9.61 88.26 60.01
N ARG A 1210 9.76 86.98 59.65
CA ARG A 1210 8.69 86.17 59.08
C ARG A 1210 8.66 84.80 59.75
N ILE A 1211 7.47 84.22 59.74
CA ILE A 1211 7.19 82.88 60.25
C ILE A 1211 6.73 82.05 59.05
N LEU A 1212 7.50 81.00 58.73
CA LEU A 1212 7.14 80.01 57.73
C LEU A 1212 6.58 78.79 58.45
N VAL A 1213 5.52 78.17 57.91
CA VAL A 1213 5.24 76.76 58.20
C VAL A 1213 6.33 75.94 57.51
N LEU A 1214 6.92 75.01 58.26
CA LEU A 1214 7.62 73.87 57.66
C LEU A 1214 6.58 72.76 57.54
N GLU A 1215 6.31 72.33 56.30
CA GLU A 1215 5.50 71.14 56.00
C GLU A 1215 6.17 69.87 56.53
#